data_AF-A0A7M2WS62-F1
#
_entry.id   AF-A0A7M2WS62-F1
#
_cell.length_a   1.000
_cell.length_b   1.000
_cell.length_c   1.000
_cell.angle_alpha   90.00
_cell.angle_beta   90.00
_cell.angle_gamma   90.00
#
_symmetry.space_group_name_H-M   'P 1'
#
loop_
_entity.id
_entity.type
_entity.pdbx_description
1 polymer ?
#
loop_
_entity_poly.entity_id
_entity_poly.type
_entity_poly.pdbx_seq_one_letter_code
_entity_poly.pdbx_strand_id
1 'polypeptide(L)'
;MKHAAIILVALLLLAPRLVAAPPNVVYLFADDLGWSDISAHPGGSIPTPNIDRLFKQGCELRNFMGWCVCSPTRAMLLTGRHPFRVGTGPETGGELEKAEATIAEGFKANGYTTGVFGKWHNGEDPDTAEYRAAYAEAFKAMPNKKFKGGLGVNEHGFDEAWVYYGGGADYFTRRTAGGRGPVSWWHNREFRPQDAGYTEDFIVQHVMEFIRANKEHPFFCYVPFHIVHAPLQAKDSDLKDVDPKVTDETKRTYAAMVQALDKNVGAILGELDKLGLRDNTIVVFTSDNGATMDGSNLPFKGGKHSIYEGGTHLPTVIHWPKGKVAGGAWDGLCGALDMFPTLMAMADLKMPETRPLDGKNIWPALRDNGPSPVESYYWAWHNEDAIRTDEWRLHRFFDRNELYNIRTDIGETKNVADANPEVVKSLTGRMDAWTDSLGAALTHQAVPRKLDAKPAPEGEVLEVSVTVAADAKPKDQLVVPIASFGGNQFATDYIEYDIAIAPDSLRRGFYYSPFKGNDSKALKLDFKRGEGIDQFGREQAIGPEVQGGPGVWEHRIIGLCSSAPGILPRHGLVFKGGKPGTYKVYLDNLRIRHVDGSTTPIWTHGKDTRSARFEANELFKDLKVRTVDVAEVGK
;
A
#
# COMPACT_ATOMS: atom_id res chain seq x y z
N MET A 1 63.24 -35.79 24.96
CA MET A 1 61.81 -36.18 25.07
C MET A 1 60.87 -35.07 25.59
N LYS A 2 61.32 -34.06 26.36
CA LYS A 2 60.43 -32.98 26.84
C LYS A 2 60.09 -31.87 25.81
N HIS A 3 60.84 -31.75 24.72
CA HIS A 3 60.63 -30.70 23.71
C HIS A 3 59.63 -31.12 22.61
N ALA A 4 59.46 -32.41 22.36
CA ALA A 4 58.49 -32.93 21.38
C ALA A 4 57.04 -32.83 21.88
N ALA A 5 56.81 -32.90 23.20
CA ALA A 5 55.48 -32.79 23.79
C ALA A 5 54.91 -31.35 23.74
N ILE A 6 55.78 -30.32 23.77
CA ILE A 6 55.34 -28.91 23.75
C ILE A 6 54.93 -28.48 22.33
N ILE A 7 55.60 -29.00 21.30
CA ILE A 7 55.26 -28.72 19.89
C ILE A 7 53.92 -29.36 19.50
N LEU A 8 53.59 -30.54 20.04
CA LEU A 8 52.33 -31.23 19.76
C LEU A 8 51.11 -30.51 20.41
N VAL A 9 51.29 -29.87 21.56
CA VAL A 9 50.24 -29.07 22.22
C VAL A 9 50.03 -27.72 21.51
N ALA A 10 51.09 -27.12 20.96
CA ALA A 10 50.97 -25.89 20.17
C ALA A 10 50.28 -26.10 18.80
N LEU A 11 50.46 -27.27 18.16
CA LEU A 11 49.78 -27.62 16.91
C LEU A 11 48.30 -27.99 17.10
N LEU A 12 47.91 -28.50 18.28
CA LEU A 12 46.50 -28.75 18.63
C LEU A 12 45.70 -27.46 18.93
N LEU A 13 46.38 -26.36 19.27
CA LEU A 13 45.77 -25.04 19.47
C LEU A 13 45.59 -24.23 18.17
N LEU A 14 46.12 -24.74 17.05
CA LEU A 14 46.02 -24.16 15.70
C LEU A 14 45.05 -24.93 14.79
N ALA A 15 44.25 -25.84 15.35
CA ALA A 15 43.10 -26.36 14.62
C ALA A 15 42.23 -25.16 14.21
N PRO A 16 42.01 -24.89 12.91
CA PRO A 16 41.11 -23.82 12.52
C PRO A 16 39.79 -24.08 13.23
N ARG A 17 39.33 -23.12 14.03
CA ARG A 17 37.92 -23.13 14.43
C ARG A 17 37.17 -23.22 13.11
N LEU A 18 36.49 -24.34 12.87
CA LEU A 18 35.53 -24.45 11.79
C LEU A 18 34.49 -23.37 12.09
N VAL A 19 34.66 -22.20 11.51
CA VAL A 19 33.64 -21.16 11.48
C VAL A 19 32.47 -21.83 10.79
N ALA A 20 31.35 -21.97 11.51
CA ALA A 20 30.18 -22.58 10.94
C ALA A 20 29.81 -21.79 9.69
N ALA A 21 29.65 -22.48 8.56
CA ALA A 21 29.30 -21.81 7.31
C ALA A 21 28.03 -20.97 7.52
N PRO A 22 28.03 -19.69 7.10
CA PRO A 22 26.86 -18.83 7.20
C PRO A 22 25.65 -19.48 6.51
N PRO A 23 24.42 -19.28 7.01
CA PRO A 23 23.24 -19.84 6.37
C PRO A 23 22.95 -19.12 5.05
N ASN A 24 22.38 -19.84 4.09
CA ASN A 24 21.70 -19.18 2.98
C ASN A 24 20.37 -18.60 3.44
N VAL A 25 19.81 -17.66 2.69
CA VAL A 25 18.48 -17.11 2.95
C VAL A 25 17.66 -17.16 1.68
N VAL A 26 16.48 -17.77 1.74
CA VAL A 26 15.48 -17.80 0.66
C VAL A 26 14.18 -17.23 1.20
N TYR A 27 13.78 -16.08 0.67
CA TYR A 27 12.57 -15.37 1.08
C TYR A 27 11.51 -15.50 -0.02
N LEU A 28 10.57 -16.42 0.17
CA LEU A 28 9.46 -16.70 -0.73
C LEU A 28 8.28 -15.77 -0.39
N PHE A 29 7.88 -14.91 -1.33
CA PHE A 29 6.93 -13.84 -1.05
C PHE A 29 5.81 -13.82 -2.09
N ALA A 30 4.65 -14.33 -1.70
CA ALA A 30 3.46 -14.39 -2.54
C ALA A 30 2.82 -13.01 -2.72
N ASP A 31 1.96 -12.88 -3.73
CA ASP A 31 1.24 -11.66 -4.08
C ASP A 31 -0.27 -11.95 -4.03
N ASP A 32 -1.01 -11.21 -3.20
CA ASP A 32 -2.45 -11.38 -2.95
C ASP A 32 -2.87 -12.78 -2.43
N LEU A 33 -2.00 -13.48 -1.70
CA LEU A 33 -2.34 -14.74 -1.05
C LEU A 33 -2.97 -14.49 0.34
N GLY A 34 -4.22 -14.87 0.51
CA GLY A 34 -4.96 -14.73 1.75
C GLY A 34 -4.63 -15.84 2.75
N TRP A 35 -4.94 -15.58 4.01
CA TRP A 35 -4.64 -16.52 5.11
C TRP A 35 -5.27 -17.90 4.89
N SER A 36 -6.51 -17.96 4.44
CA SER A 36 -7.27 -19.19 4.21
C SER A 36 -7.28 -19.63 2.75
N ASP A 37 -6.31 -19.19 1.96
CA ASP A 37 -6.09 -19.74 0.61
C ASP A 37 -5.22 -21.00 0.62
N ILE A 38 -4.43 -21.21 1.69
CA ILE A 38 -3.58 -22.40 1.86
C ILE A 38 -4.25 -23.44 2.75
N SER A 39 -4.10 -24.73 2.42
CA SER A 39 -4.72 -25.83 3.16
C SER A 39 -4.12 -26.07 4.56
N ALA A 40 -2.97 -25.45 4.87
CA ALA A 40 -2.39 -25.43 6.21
C ALA A 40 -3.28 -24.72 7.25
N HIS A 41 -4.13 -23.79 6.82
CA HIS A 41 -4.92 -22.94 7.72
C HIS A 41 -6.40 -23.35 7.79
N PRO A 42 -7.08 -23.11 8.92
CA PRO A 42 -8.51 -23.40 9.05
C PRO A 42 -9.33 -22.64 8.02
N GLY A 43 -10.15 -23.35 7.24
CA GLY A 43 -10.93 -22.76 6.15
C GLY A 43 -10.25 -22.79 4.78
N GLY A 44 -8.98 -23.20 4.73
CA GLY A 44 -8.23 -23.48 3.51
C GLY A 44 -8.81 -24.65 2.72
N SER A 45 -9.34 -24.37 1.52
CA SER A 45 -9.94 -25.40 0.65
C SER A 45 -9.10 -25.76 -0.57
N ILE A 46 -8.08 -24.96 -0.90
CA ILE A 46 -7.19 -25.19 -2.03
C ILE A 46 -6.00 -26.03 -1.55
N PRO A 47 -5.74 -27.21 -2.14
CA PRO A 47 -4.61 -28.05 -1.74
C PRO A 47 -3.26 -27.38 -2.01
N THR A 48 -2.43 -27.27 -0.97
CA THR A 48 -1.07 -26.69 -1.03
C THR A 48 -0.05 -27.57 -0.30
N PRO A 49 0.16 -28.85 -0.71
CA PRO A 49 0.94 -29.81 0.07
C PRO A 49 2.41 -29.44 0.31
N ASN A 50 3.05 -28.66 -0.57
CA ASN A 50 4.43 -28.23 -0.37
C ASN A 50 4.54 -27.07 0.63
N ILE A 51 3.62 -26.11 0.57
CA ILE A 51 3.50 -25.03 1.55
C ILE A 51 3.08 -25.62 2.91
N ASP A 52 2.12 -26.54 2.94
CA ASP A 52 1.69 -27.25 4.16
C ASP A 52 2.85 -27.99 4.81
N ARG A 53 3.71 -28.64 4.01
CA ARG A 53 4.94 -29.26 4.50
C ARG A 53 5.86 -28.24 5.15
N LEU A 54 6.00 -27.04 4.57
CA LEU A 54 6.80 -25.97 5.14
C LEU A 54 6.22 -25.47 6.48
N PHE A 55 4.91 -25.23 6.58
CA PHE A 55 4.23 -24.86 7.83
C PHE A 55 4.35 -25.95 8.91
N LYS A 56 4.23 -27.23 8.52
CA LYS A 56 4.41 -28.35 9.45
C LYS A 56 5.83 -28.49 9.98
N GLN A 57 6.83 -28.23 9.13
CA GLN A 57 8.24 -28.41 9.46
C GLN A 57 8.87 -27.17 10.07
N GLY A 58 8.37 -25.98 9.76
CA GLY A 58 8.87 -24.68 10.24
C GLY A 58 8.19 -24.21 11.52
N CYS A 59 8.60 -23.03 11.97
CA CYS A 59 7.94 -22.28 13.01
C CYS A 59 6.98 -21.26 12.36
N GLU A 60 5.68 -21.43 12.58
CA GLU A 60 4.66 -20.50 12.12
C GLU A 60 4.69 -19.20 12.94
N LEU A 61 4.69 -18.05 12.27
CA LEU A 61 4.58 -16.73 12.91
C LEU A 61 3.11 -16.30 12.88
N ARG A 62 2.37 -16.61 13.94
CA ARG A 62 0.90 -16.47 13.99
C ARG A 62 0.36 -15.05 14.11
N ASN A 63 1.22 -14.07 14.36
CA ASN A 63 0.85 -12.66 14.46
C ASN A 63 1.77 -11.82 13.58
N PHE A 64 1.99 -12.27 12.33
CA PHE A 64 2.82 -11.58 11.35
C PHE A 64 2.03 -10.56 10.54
N MET A 65 2.46 -9.30 10.62
CA MET A 65 1.79 -8.15 10.04
C MET A 65 2.55 -7.61 8.81
N GLY A 66 1.81 -7.23 7.78
CA GLY A 66 2.31 -6.38 6.69
C GLY A 66 1.41 -5.16 6.47
N TRP A 67 1.43 -4.62 5.27
CA TRP A 67 0.51 -3.58 4.82
C TRP A 67 -0.69 -4.18 4.09
N CYS A 68 -1.69 -3.35 3.76
CA CYS A 68 -2.90 -3.79 3.07
C CYS A 68 -2.78 -3.81 1.53
N VAL A 69 -1.61 -3.47 0.98
CA VAL A 69 -1.28 -3.50 -0.46
C VAL A 69 0.21 -3.77 -0.69
N CYS A 70 0.56 -4.12 -1.93
CA CYS A 70 1.83 -4.69 -2.33
C CYS A 70 3.09 -3.83 -2.02
N SER A 71 3.25 -2.66 -2.67
CA SER A 71 4.50 -1.87 -2.61
C SER A 71 4.93 -1.52 -1.19
N PRO A 72 4.03 -1.06 -0.30
CA PRO A 72 4.37 -0.75 1.09
C PRO A 72 4.97 -1.94 1.86
N THR A 73 4.38 -3.15 1.79
CA THR A 73 4.93 -4.32 2.51
C THR A 73 6.29 -4.74 1.95
N ARG A 74 6.45 -4.68 0.62
CA ARG A 74 7.74 -4.95 -0.05
C ARG A 74 8.81 -3.95 0.41
N ALA A 75 8.47 -2.67 0.54
CA ALA A 75 9.37 -1.65 1.06
C ALA A 75 9.72 -1.86 2.55
N MET A 76 8.74 -2.24 3.37
CA MET A 76 8.94 -2.59 4.78
C MET A 76 9.96 -3.73 4.92
N LEU A 77 9.80 -4.80 4.14
CA LEU A 77 10.74 -5.92 4.10
C LEU A 77 12.13 -5.48 3.66
N LEU A 78 12.21 -4.70 2.58
CA LEU A 78 13.49 -4.30 2.00
C LEU A 78 14.26 -3.37 2.93
N THR A 79 13.60 -2.47 3.66
CA THR A 79 14.27 -1.37 4.39
C THR A 79 14.18 -1.46 5.91
N GLY A 80 13.28 -2.28 6.45
CA GLY A 80 12.94 -2.27 7.88
C GLY A 80 12.34 -0.95 8.37
N ARG A 81 11.85 -0.11 7.45
CA ARG A 81 11.31 1.22 7.71
C ARG A 81 9.88 1.33 7.19
N HIS A 82 9.13 2.18 7.85
CA HIS A 82 7.74 2.40 7.55
C HIS A 82 7.56 2.98 6.13
N PRO A 83 6.53 2.55 5.35
CA PRO A 83 6.32 3.00 3.97
C PRO A 83 6.29 4.52 3.77
N PHE A 84 5.85 5.25 4.80
CA PHE A 84 5.83 6.71 4.85
C PHE A 84 7.21 7.37 4.83
N ARG A 85 8.29 6.63 5.14
CA ARG A 85 9.64 7.17 5.24
C ARG A 85 10.51 6.91 4.00
N VAL A 86 10.04 6.09 3.05
CA VAL A 86 10.91 5.43 2.05
C VAL A 86 10.51 5.66 0.59
N GLY A 87 9.56 6.58 0.34
CA GLY A 87 9.19 7.01 -1.02
C GLY A 87 8.21 6.10 -1.78
N THR A 88 7.67 5.06 -1.12
CA THR A 88 6.82 4.03 -1.75
C THR A 88 5.48 3.79 -1.04
N GLY A 89 5.02 4.75 -0.23
CA GLY A 89 3.74 4.68 0.50
C GLY A 89 3.06 6.04 0.73
N PRO A 90 1.85 6.08 1.33
CA PRO A 90 1.07 4.92 1.80
C PRO A 90 0.42 4.09 0.71
N GLU A 91 0.11 4.70 -0.43
CA GLU A 91 -0.59 4.05 -1.55
C GLU A 91 0.39 3.22 -2.40
N THR A 92 -0.12 2.54 -3.43
CA THR A 92 0.70 1.73 -4.34
C THR A 92 1.61 2.59 -5.22
N GLY A 93 2.85 2.14 -5.42
CA GLY A 93 3.81 2.71 -6.36
C GLY A 93 4.88 3.59 -5.71
N GLY A 94 5.53 4.41 -6.54
CA GLY A 94 6.70 5.21 -6.14
C GLY A 94 8.03 4.53 -6.47
N GLU A 95 9.12 5.24 -6.23
CA GLU A 95 10.49 4.76 -6.37
C GLU A 95 11.09 4.70 -4.96
N LEU A 96 11.63 3.54 -4.59
CA LEU A 96 12.36 3.40 -3.34
C LEU A 96 13.52 4.40 -3.34
N GLU A 97 13.62 5.21 -2.29
CA GLU A 97 14.68 6.21 -2.19
C GLU A 97 16.05 5.53 -2.28
N LYS A 98 16.92 6.00 -3.20
CA LYS A 98 18.29 5.47 -3.35
C LYS A 98 19.11 5.51 -2.05
N ALA A 99 18.80 6.44 -1.15
CA ALA A 99 19.52 6.61 0.11
C ALA A 99 19.07 5.61 1.20
N GLU A 100 18.00 4.84 0.97
CA GLU A 100 17.56 3.82 1.91
C GLU A 100 18.44 2.57 1.76
N ALA A 101 19.06 2.19 2.87
CA ALA A 101 19.79 0.94 2.95
C ALA A 101 18.81 -0.22 2.94
N THR A 102 19.10 -1.22 2.12
CA THR A 102 18.23 -2.38 1.92
C THR A 102 18.83 -3.65 2.51
N ILE A 103 17.96 -4.64 2.73
CA ILE A 103 18.34 -5.99 3.16
C ILE A 103 19.34 -6.63 2.22
N ALA A 104 19.18 -6.45 0.90
CA ALA A 104 20.12 -6.96 -0.08
C ALA A 104 21.50 -6.28 0.04
N GLU A 105 21.56 -4.96 0.20
CA GLU A 105 22.83 -4.27 0.48
C GLU A 105 23.47 -4.73 1.80
N GLY A 106 22.66 -5.00 2.83
CA GLY A 106 23.11 -5.57 4.09
C GLY A 106 23.77 -6.94 3.90
N PHE A 107 23.11 -7.87 3.21
CA PHE A 107 23.67 -9.19 2.91
C PHE A 107 24.92 -9.09 2.02
N LYS A 108 24.87 -8.26 0.97
CA LYS A 108 26.00 -8.04 0.05
C LYS A 108 27.23 -7.48 0.77
N ALA A 109 27.04 -6.51 1.66
CA ALA A 109 28.12 -5.94 2.49
C ALA A 109 28.76 -6.97 3.43
N ASN A 110 28.07 -8.09 3.71
CA ASN A 110 28.58 -9.20 4.51
C ASN A 110 29.01 -10.41 3.66
N GLY A 111 29.24 -10.22 2.36
CA GLY A 111 29.85 -11.23 1.48
C GLY A 111 28.87 -12.24 0.88
N TYR A 112 27.57 -11.96 0.89
CA TYR A 112 26.57 -12.79 0.22
C TYR A 112 26.42 -12.37 -1.24
N THR A 113 26.14 -13.33 -2.11
CA THR A 113 25.58 -13.04 -3.44
C THR A 113 24.08 -12.82 -3.31
N THR A 114 23.54 -11.78 -3.94
CA THR A 114 22.13 -11.40 -3.79
C THR A 114 21.36 -11.56 -5.09
N GLY A 115 20.16 -12.16 -5.02
CA GLY A 115 19.30 -12.42 -6.17
C GLY A 115 17.85 -12.02 -5.92
N VAL A 116 17.18 -11.42 -6.90
CA VAL A 116 15.74 -11.13 -6.88
C VAL A 116 15.02 -11.66 -8.12
N PHE A 117 13.91 -12.37 -7.93
CA PHE A 117 13.21 -13.05 -9.01
C PHE A 117 11.69 -12.84 -8.91
N GLY A 118 11.15 -11.97 -9.75
CA GLY A 118 9.71 -11.71 -9.88
C GLY A 118 9.29 -10.23 -9.80
N LYS A 119 8.28 -9.92 -9.00
CA LYS A 119 7.68 -8.58 -8.88
C LYS A 119 8.53 -7.64 -8.04
N TRP A 120 9.00 -6.54 -8.63
CA TRP A 120 9.68 -5.49 -7.87
C TRP A 120 8.68 -4.57 -7.16
N HIS A 121 7.92 -3.77 -7.92
CA HIS A 121 6.87 -2.88 -7.42
C HIS A 121 7.29 -1.85 -6.35
N ASN A 122 8.60 -1.58 -6.21
CA ASN A 122 9.16 -0.48 -5.43
C ASN A 122 10.02 0.45 -6.29
N GLY A 123 9.67 0.57 -7.57
CA GLY A 123 10.32 1.44 -8.54
C GLY A 123 9.79 1.23 -9.94
N GLU A 124 10.18 2.13 -10.82
CA GLU A 124 9.81 2.13 -12.24
C GLU A 124 10.84 1.35 -13.07
N ASP A 125 10.47 0.99 -14.29
CA ASP A 125 11.40 0.33 -15.22
C ASP A 125 12.63 1.20 -15.54
N PRO A 126 13.83 0.60 -15.73
CA PRO A 126 15.03 1.31 -16.14
C PRO A 126 14.85 2.14 -17.41
N ASP A 127 15.46 3.33 -17.43
CA ASP A 127 15.44 4.22 -18.60
C ASP A 127 16.44 3.79 -19.68
N THR A 128 15.98 2.96 -20.62
CA THR A 128 16.73 2.57 -21.82
C THR A 128 16.09 3.10 -23.10
N ALA A 129 16.86 3.19 -24.18
CA ALA A 129 16.33 3.64 -25.47
C ALA A 129 15.23 2.70 -26.00
N GLU A 130 15.45 1.39 -25.84
CA GLU A 130 14.55 0.32 -26.23
C GLU A 130 13.25 0.38 -25.44
N TYR A 131 13.33 0.58 -24.12
CA TYR A 131 12.13 0.70 -23.29
C TYR A 131 11.36 1.98 -23.55
N ARG A 132 12.04 3.13 -23.77
CA ARG A 132 11.37 4.37 -24.21
C ARG A 132 10.60 4.18 -25.51
N ALA A 133 11.15 3.45 -26.47
CA ALA A 133 10.46 3.12 -27.71
C ALA A 133 9.22 2.23 -27.47
N ALA A 134 9.37 1.17 -26.66
CA ALA A 134 8.26 0.29 -26.29
C ALA A 134 7.14 1.04 -25.53
N TYR A 135 7.52 1.92 -24.62
CA TYR A 135 6.60 2.78 -23.86
C TYR A 135 5.86 3.75 -24.78
N ALA A 136 6.58 4.45 -25.66
CA ALA A 136 6.00 5.39 -26.60
C ALA A 136 5.00 4.71 -27.54
N GLU A 137 5.32 3.50 -28.01
CA GLU A 137 4.41 2.73 -28.86
C GLU A 137 3.16 2.27 -28.08
N ALA A 138 3.33 1.71 -26.88
CA ALA A 138 2.22 1.25 -26.06
C ALA A 138 1.24 2.39 -25.68
N PHE A 139 1.76 3.59 -25.42
CA PHE A 139 0.96 4.74 -25.00
C PHE A 139 0.73 5.79 -26.10
N LYS A 140 0.95 5.44 -27.37
CA LYS A 140 0.71 6.32 -28.53
C LYS A 140 -0.70 6.92 -28.57
N ALA A 141 -1.70 6.19 -28.05
CA ALA A 141 -3.10 6.63 -27.93
C ALA A 141 -3.46 7.23 -26.55
N MET A 142 -2.49 7.41 -25.65
CA MET A 142 -2.69 7.87 -24.27
C MET A 142 -1.73 9.03 -23.93
N PRO A 143 -1.97 10.25 -24.44
CA PRO A 143 -1.02 11.37 -24.40
C PRO A 143 -0.66 11.88 -22.99
N ASN A 144 -1.39 11.45 -21.96
CA ASN A 144 -1.17 11.88 -20.57
C ASN A 144 -0.22 10.95 -19.78
N LYS A 145 0.23 9.82 -20.36
CA LYS A 145 1.19 8.92 -19.72
C LYS A 145 2.62 9.37 -20.05
N LYS A 146 3.36 9.79 -19.02
CA LYS A 146 4.78 10.15 -19.12
C LYS A 146 5.62 9.06 -18.49
N PHE A 147 6.63 8.62 -19.22
CA PHE A 147 7.68 7.77 -18.69
C PHE A 147 8.56 8.58 -17.73
N LYS A 148 8.86 8.01 -16.56
CA LYS A 148 9.66 8.66 -15.50
C LYS A 148 11.07 8.10 -15.39
N GLY A 149 11.29 6.84 -15.78
CA GLY A 149 12.53 6.11 -15.55
C GLY A 149 12.74 5.77 -14.08
N GLY A 150 13.09 4.51 -13.80
CA GLY A 150 13.49 4.07 -12.46
C GLY A 150 14.98 3.79 -12.35
N LEU A 151 15.44 3.64 -11.11
CA LEU A 151 16.83 3.31 -10.78
C LEU A 151 17.16 1.88 -11.23
N GLY A 152 16.20 0.97 -11.10
CA GLY A 152 16.37 -0.45 -11.33
C GLY A 152 16.81 -1.19 -10.07
N VAL A 153 16.42 -2.46 -9.91
CA VAL A 153 16.62 -3.22 -8.66
C VAL A 153 18.09 -3.40 -8.27
N ASN A 154 19.00 -3.39 -9.25
CA ASN A 154 20.44 -3.53 -9.01
C ASN A 154 21.01 -2.34 -8.20
N GLU A 155 20.40 -1.16 -8.27
CA GLU A 155 20.78 -0.01 -7.45
C GLU A 155 20.40 -0.19 -5.97
N HIS A 156 19.65 -1.24 -5.65
CA HIS A 156 19.22 -1.62 -4.30
C HIS A 156 19.87 -2.94 -3.85
N GLY A 157 21.12 -3.18 -4.29
CA GLY A 157 21.97 -4.23 -3.73
C GLY A 157 21.82 -5.64 -4.31
N PHE A 158 20.96 -5.85 -5.32
CA PHE A 158 20.83 -7.14 -6.00
C PHE A 158 21.87 -7.34 -7.11
N ASP A 159 22.65 -8.42 -7.02
CA ASP A 159 23.64 -8.81 -8.04
C ASP A 159 22.98 -9.43 -9.27
N GLU A 160 21.97 -10.27 -9.05
CA GLU A 160 21.20 -10.95 -10.09
C GLU A 160 19.72 -10.60 -9.98
N ALA A 161 19.09 -10.28 -11.10
CA ALA A 161 17.68 -9.90 -11.12
C ALA A 161 16.95 -10.40 -12.36
N TRP A 162 15.83 -11.08 -12.17
CA TRP A 162 14.84 -11.36 -13.21
C TRP A 162 13.49 -10.83 -12.78
N VAL A 163 13.13 -9.65 -13.26
CA VAL A 163 12.03 -8.87 -12.68
C VAL A 163 11.15 -8.17 -13.69
N TYR A 164 9.95 -7.82 -13.22
CA TYR A 164 9.15 -6.75 -13.78
C TYR A 164 8.84 -5.70 -12.69
N TYR A 165 8.68 -4.45 -13.09
CA TYR A 165 8.63 -3.31 -12.16
C TYR A 165 7.20 -2.91 -11.77
N GLY A 166 6.24 -3.14 -12.65
CA GLY A 166 4.84 -2.77 -12.41
C GLY A 166 4.17 -3.51 -11.25
N GLY A 167 3.00 -3.01 -10.83
CA GLY A 167 2.18 -3.63 -9.80
C GLY A 167 1.43 -4.91 -10.22
N GLY A 168 1.52 -5.26 -11.49
CA GLY A 168 0.97 -6.48 -12.08
C GLY A 168 1.22 -6.46 -13.59
N ALA A 169 1.33 -7.64 -14.18
CA ALA A 169 1.56 -7.81 -15.60
C ALA A 169 0.75 -9.01 -16.14
N ASP A 170 0.55 -9.07 -17.44
CA ASP A 170 0.01 -10.30 -18.05
C ASP A 170 1.01 -11.47 -17.89
N TYR A 171 0.56 -12.65 -17.49
CA TYR A 171 1.44 -13.79 -17.16
C TYR A 171 2.12 -14.42 -18.37
N PHE A 172 1.66 -14.18 -19.60
CA PHE A 172 2.24 -14.79 -20.80
C PHE A 172 3.04 -13.79 -21.63
N THR A 173 2.55 -12.54 -21.67
CA THR A 173 3.13 -11.46 -22.49
C THR A 173 3.93 -10.45 -21.67
N ARG A 174 3.77 -10.45 -20.34
CA ARG A 174 4.37 -9.48 -19.41
C ARG A 174 4.03 -8.03 -19.71
N ARG A 175 2.93 -7.79 -20.43
CA ARG A 175 2.40 -6.44 -20.67
C ARG A 175 1.73 -5.89 -19.43
N THR A 176 2.08 -4.65 -19.09
CA THR A 176 1.54 -3.94 -17.92
C THR A 176 0.18 -3.28 -18.21
N ALA A 177 -0.40 -2.61 -17.21
CA ALA A 177 -1.62 -1.82 -17.35
C ALA A 177 -2.83 -2.56 -17.98
N GLY A 178 -3.01 -3.83 -17.56
CA GLY A 178 -4.07 -4.71 -18.09
C GLY A 178 -3.85 -5.05 -19.57
N GLY A 179 -2.62 -5.39 -19.94
CA GLY A 179 -2.24 -5.76 -21.31
C GLY A 179 -2.06 -4.60 -22.29
N ARG A 180 -2.35 -3.35 -21.88
CA ARG A 180 -2.25 -2.16 -22.74
C ARG A 180 -0.92 -1.43 -22.66
N GLY A 181 -0.14 -1.69 -21.62
CA GLY A 181 1.18 -1.10 -21.41
C GLY A 181 2.28 -1.83 -22.18
N PRO A 182 3.52 -1.31 -22.08
CA PRO A 182 4.69 -2.01 -22.59
C PRO A 182 4.91 -3.31 -21.81
N VAL A 183 5.68 -4.22 -22.41
CA VAL A 183 6.26 -5.36 -21.69
C VAL A 183 7.18 -4.83 -20.60
N SER A 184 7.06 -5.33 -19.38
CA SER A 184 8.04 -5.11 -18.31
C SER A 184 8.67 -6.45 -18.00
N TRP A 185 9.90 -6.68 -18.47
CA TRP A 185 10.66 -7.88 -18.19
C TRP A 185 12.14 -7.60 -18.38
N TRP A 186 12.92 -7.86 -17.34
CA TRP A 186 14.29 -7.40 -17.24
C TRP A 186 15.18 -8.47 -16.64
N HIS A 187 16.34 -8.65 -17.25
CA HIS A 187 17.47 -9.35 -16.64
C HIS A 187 18.48 -8.27 -16.22
N ASN A 188 18.57 -8.00 -14.93
CA ASN A 188 19.28 -6.84 -14.41
C ASN A 188 18.77 -5.54 -15.08
N ARG A 189 19.61 -4.85 -15.87
CA ARG A 189 19.24 -3.66 -16.65
C ARG A 189 19.02 -3.95 -18.14
N GLU A 190 19.09 -5.21 -18.56
CA GLU A 190 18.81 -5.64 -19.94
C GLU A 190 17.30 -5.81 -20.12
N PHE A 191 16.72 -5.08 -21.08
CA PHE A 191 15.31 -5.22 -21.43
C PHE A 191 15.08 -6.49 -22.27
N ARG A 192 14.14 -7.34 -21.85
CA ARG A 192 13.92 -8.69 -22.40
C ARG A 192 12.51 -8.90 -23.00
N PRO A 193 12.03 -8.06 -23.93
CA PRO A 193 10.66 -8.18 -24.47
C PRO A 193 10.41 -9.44 -25.31
N GLN A 194 11.48 -10.11 -25.76
CA GLN A 194 11.43 -11.29 -26.64
C GLN A 194 11.16 -12.61 -25.91
N ASP A 195 11.33 -12.66 -24.58
CA ASP A 195 11.19 -13.90 -23.82
C ASP A 195 9.70 -14.30 -23.76
N ALA A 196 9.36 -15.51 -24.21
CA ALA A 196 7.98 -15.98 -24.35
C ALA A 196 7.69 -17.18 -23.44
N GLY A 197 6.48 -17.22 -22.87
CA GLY A 197 6.05 -18.30 -21.97
C GLY A 197 5.54 -17.74 -20.64
N TYR A 198 5.10 -18.63 -19.75
CA TYR A 198 4.47 -18.26 -18.49
C TYR A 198 5.50 -17.68 -17.50
N THR A 199 5.29 -16.46 -17.01
CA THR A 199 6.25 -15.68 -16.20
C THR A 199 6.76 -16.44 -14.98
N GLU A 200 5.90 -17.17 -14.28
CA GLU A 200 6.28 -17.92 -13.08
C GLU A 200 7.24 -19.07 -13.38
N ASP A 201 7.15 -19.68 -14.57
CA ASP A 201 8.08 -20.75 -14.96
C ASP A 201 9.50 -20.19 -15.12
N PHE A 202 9.63 -18.98 -15.69
CA PHE A 202 10.92 -18.28 -15.76
C PHE A 202 11.45 -17.88 -14.39
N ILE A 203 10.59 -17.33 -13.52
CA ILE A 203 10.98 -16.96 -12.15
C ILE A 203 11.58 -18.17 -11.44
N VAL A 204 10.86 -19.30 -11.40
CA VAL A 204 11.32 -20.51 -10.70
C VAL A 204 12.57 -21.10 -11.35
N GLN A 205 12.65 -21.10 -12.69
CA GLN A 205 13.85 -21.54 -13.40
C GLN A 205 15.08 -20.74 -12.97
N HIS A 206 15.01 -19.41 -13.01
CA HIS A 206 16.14 -18.54 -12.68
C HIS A 206 16.51 -18.57 -11.19
N VAL A 207 15.53 -18.75 -10.28
CA VAL A 207 15.81 -19.02 -8.87
C VAL A 207 16.67 -20.28 -8.72
N MET A 208 16.27 -21.38 -9.36
CA MET A 208 17.04 -22.63 -9.26
C MET A 208 18.43 -22.52 -9.91
N GLU A 209 18.56 -21.79 -11.02
CA GLU A 209 19.86 -21.49 -11.65
C GLU A 209 20.77 -20.70 -10.70
N PHE A 210 20.23 -19.65 -10.06
CA PHE A 210 20.95 -18.86 -9.07
C PHE A 210 21.40 -19.69 -7.87
N ILE A 211 20.53 -20.53 -7.30
CA ILE A 211 20.88 -21.41 -6.18
C ILE A 211 21.99 -22.39 -6.60
N ARG A 212 21.90 -23.01 -7.77
CA ARG A 212 22.95 -23.93 -8.28
C ARG A 212 24.29 -23.22 -8.48
N ALA A 213 24.27 -22.02 -9.06
CA ALA A 213 25.47 -21.23 -9.31
C ALA A 213 26.18 -20.81 -8.03
N ASN A 214 25.42 -20.59 -6.95
CA ASN A 214 25.94 -20.10 -5.68
C ASN A 214 26.04 -21.16 -4.59
N LYS A 215 25.87 -22.45 -4.87
CA LYS A 215 25.83 -23.51 -3.83
C LYS A 215 27.05 -23.59 -2.90
N GLU A 216 28.20 -23.07 -3.32
CA GLU A 216 29.46 -23.05 -2.53
C GLU A 216 29.69 -21.72 -1.78
N HIS A 217 28.78 -20.74 -1.94
CA HIS A 217 28.86 -19.40 -1.36
C HIS A 217 27.52 -19.03 -0.68
N PRO A 218 27.53 -18.26 0.42
CA PRO A 218 26.27 -17.82 1.02
C PRO A 218 25.51 -16.89 0.07
N PHE A 219 24.19 -17.07 -0.01
CA PHE A 219 23.33 -16.24 -0.86
C PHE A 219 22.07 -15.76 -0.16
N PHE A 220 21.59 -14.58 -0.57
CA PHE A 220 20.28 -14.04 -0.23
C PHE A 220 19.42 -14.05 -1.50
N CYS A 221 18.40 -14.89 -1.53
CA CYS A 221 17.49 -15.07 -2.66
C CYS A 221 16.10 -14.58 -2.27
N TYR A 222 15.68 -13.45 -2.82
CA TYR A 222 14.35 -12.88 -2.65
C TYR A 222 13.48 -13.27 -3.84
N VAL A 223 12.37 -13.96 -3.58
CA VAL A 223 11.46 -14.47 -4.63
C VAL A 223 10.08 -13.85 -4.45
N PRO A 224 9.91 -12.57 -4.86
CA PRO A 224 8.61 -11.94 -4.92
C PRO A 224 7.80 -12.49 -6.09
N PHE A 225 7.06 -13.56 -5.87
CA PHE A 225 6.16 -14.11 -6.87
C PHE A 225 5.16 -13.04 -7.38
N HIS A 226 4.71 -13.20 -8.63
CA HIS A 226 3.57 -12.45 -9.15
C HIS A 226 2.27 -13.21 -8.89
N ILE A 227 2.35 -14.55 -8.92
CA ILE A 227 1.25 -15.43 -8.56
C ILE A 227 0.91 -15.24 -7.07
N VAL A 228 -0.34 -14.96 -6.70
CA VAL A 228 -1.62 -15.23 -7.39
C VAL A 228 -2.37 -13.96 -7.83
N HIS A 229 -1.66 -12.84 -8.01
CA HIS A 229 -2.25 -11.54 -8.32
C HIS A 229 -2.93 -11.51 -9.69
N ALA A 230 -3.92 -10.63 -9.85
CA ALA A 230 -4.60 -10.39 -11.13
C ALA A 230 -3.65 -9.83 -12.21
N PRO A 231 -3.88 -10.10 -13.51
CA PRO A 231 -5.02 -10.81 -14.08
C PRO A 231 -5.01 -12.31 -13.79
N LEU A 232 -6.18 -12.90 -13.53
CA LEU A 232 -6.27 -14.34 -13.28
C LEU A 232 -6.01 -15.13 -14.56
N GLN A 233 -4.83 -15.74 -14.63
CA GLN A 233 -4.34 -16.44 -15.80
C GLN A 233 -3.56 -17.67 -15.33
N ALA A 234 -4.03 -18.86 -15.69
CA ALA A 234 -3.37 -20.12 -15.38
C ALA A 234 -3.03 -20.88 -16.66
N LYS A 235 -2.04 -21.79 -16.60
CA LYS A 235 -1.77 -22.72 -17.70
C LYS A 235 -2.88 -23.77 -17.77
N ASP A 236 -3.18 -24.24 -18.98
CA ASP A 236 -4.12 -25.35 -19.20
C ASP A 236 -3.77 -26.61 -18.41
N SER A 237 -2.48 -26.85 -18.17
CA SER A 237 -2.02 -27.95 -17.33
C SER A 237 -2.44 -27.80 -15.87
N ASP A 238 -2.36 -26.58 -15.32
CA ASP A 238 -2.71 -26.34 -13.91
C ASP A 238 -4.23 -26.35 -13.71
N LEU A 239 -4.99 -25.86 -14.70
CA LEU A 239 -6.46 -25.93 -14.69
C LEU A 239 -7.00 -27.37 -14.64
N LYS A 240 -6.24 -28.35 -15.14
CA LYS A 240 -6.63 -29.77 -15.11
C LYS A 240 -6.49 -30.40 -13.71
N ASP A 241 -5.63 -29.84 -12.87
CA ASP A 241 -5.36 -30.38 -11.53
C ASP A 241 -6.37 -29.88 -10.47
N VAL A 242 -7.12 -28.82 -10.78
CA VAL A 242 -8.16 -28.30 -9.88
C VAL A 242 -9.35 -29.25 -9.80
N ASP A 243 -9.85 -29.48 -8.59
CA ASP A 243 -11.03 -30.32 -8.32
C ASP A 243 -12.17 -29.96 -9.29
N PRO A 244 -12.72 -30.93 -10.05
CA PRO A 244 -13.82 -30.69 -10.99
C PRO A 244 -15.09 -30.15 -10.32
N LYS A 245 -15.22 -30.23 -8.98
CA LYS A 245 -16.31 -29.62 -8.22
C LYS A 245 -16.22 -28.10 -8.13
N VAL A 246 -15.04 -27.51 -8.36
CA VAL A 246 -14.89 -26.05 -8.47
C VAL A 246 -15.35 -25.65 -9.88
N THR A 247 -16.64 -25.32 -9.99
CA THR A 247 -17.31 -25.03 -11.27
C THR A 247 -17.29 -23.55 -11.66
N ASP A 248 -17.09 -22.64 -10.70
CA ASP A 248 -16.93 -21.21 -11.00
C ASP A 248 -15.56 -20.99 -11.68
N GLU A 249 -15.56 -20.42 -12.88
CA GLU A 249 -14.36 -20.30 -13.73
C GLU A 249 -13.28 -19.41 -13.09
N THR A 250 -13.70 -18.33 -12.42
CA THR A 250 -12.80 -17.39 -11.73
C THR A 250 -12.12 -18.08 -10.55
N LYS A 251 -12.91 -18.74 -9.68
CA LYS A 251 -12.39 -19.50 -8.54
C LYS A 251 -11.56 -20.70 -9.00
N ARG A 252 -11.91 -21.33 -10.12
CA ARG A 252 -11.12 -22.43 -10.71
C ARG A 252 -9.76 -21.93 -11.19
N THR A 253 -9.71 -20.79 -11.86
CA THR A 253 -8.46 -20.17 -12.31
C THR A 253 -7.61 -19.73 -11.12
N TYR A 254 -8.22 -19.09 -10.12
CA TYR A 254 -7.53 -18.71 -8.89
C TYR A 254 -6.95 -19.93 -8.14
N ALA A 255 -7.74 -21.00 -7.99
CA ALA A 255 -7.27 -22.25 -7.37
C ALA A 255 -6.10 -22.89 -8.15
N ALA A 256 -6.16 -22.88 -9.49
CA ALA A 256 -5.05 -23.36 -10.32
C ALA A 256 -3.79 -22.53 -10.09
N MET A 257 -3.92 -21.21 -9.93
CA MET A 257 -2.80 -20.32 -9.64
C MET A 257 -2.21 -20.57 -8.25
N VAL A 258 -3.03 -20.75 -7.21
CA VAL A 258 -2.56 -21.11 -5.86
C VAL A 258 -1.84 -22.47 -5.86
N GLN A 259 -2.38 -23.47 -6.57
CA GLN A 259 -1.71 -24.77 -6.72
C GLN A 259 -0.40 -24.67 -7.51
N ALA A 260 -0.32 -23.78 -8.50
CA ALA A 260 0.92 -23.49 -9.22
C ALA A 260 1.96 -22.81 -8.31
N LEU A 261 1.55 -21.87 -7.45
CA LEU A 261 2.43 -21.31 -6.40
C LEU A 261 2.97 -22.42 -5.48
N ASP A 262 2.12 -23.36 -5.06
CA ASP A 262 2.57 -24.50 -4.24
C ASP A 262 3.62 -25.36 -4.95
N LYS A 263 3.40 -25.69 -6.23
CA LYS A 263 4.37 -26.41 -7.06
C LYS A 263 5.69 -25.64 -7.19
N ASN A 264 5.63 -24.33 -7.36
CA ASN A 264 6.79 -23.45 -7.47
C ASN A 264 7.61 -23.44 -6.17
N VAL A 265 6.95 -23.32 -5.01
CA VAL A 265 7.58 -23.47 -3.69
C VAL A 265 8.21 -24.85 -3.56
N GLY A 266 7.49 -25.90 -3.92
CA GLY A 266 7.98 -27.28 -3.91
C GLY A 266 9.24 -27.49 -4.75
N ALA A 267 9.31 -26.89 -5.94
CA ALA A 267 10.46 -26.98 -6.83
C ALA A 267 11.71 -26.32 -6.22
N ILE A 268 11.57 -25.11 -5.65
CA ILE A 268 12.68 -24.39 -5.01
C ILE A 268 13.17 -25.15 -3.77
N LEU A 269 12.26 -25.61 -2.91
CA LEU A 269 12.61 -26.43 -1.75
C LEU A 269 13.30 -27.73 -2.15
N GLY A 270 12.79 -28.40 -3.18
CA GLY A 270 13.38 -29.62 -3.72
C GLY A 270 14.77 -29.40 -4.31
N GLU A 271 15.06 -28.23 -4.87
CA GLU A 271 16.40 -27.89 -5.35
C GLU A 271 17.40 -27.70 -4.19
N LEU A 272 16.98 -27.03 -3.10
CA LEU A 272 17.78 -26.93 -1.88
C LEU A 272 18.04 -28.32 -1.27
N ASP A 273 17.05 -29.21 -1.28
CA ASP A 273 17.18 -30.59 -0.78
C ASP A 273 18.20 -31.38 -1.63
N LYS A 274 18.09 -31.32 -2.97
CA LYS A 274 19.02 -32.01 -3.90
C LYS A 274 20.47 -31.56 -3.74
N LEU A 275 20.67 -30.27 -3.47
CA LEU A 275 22.01 -29.69 -3.29
C LEU A 275 22.55 -29.85 -1.85
N GLY A 276 21.76 -30.42 -0.94
CA GLY A 276 22.16 -30.57 0.47
C GLY A 276 22.23 -29.24 1.24
N LEU A 277 21.54 -28.21 0.76
CA LEU A 277 21.58 -26.85 1.33
C LEU A 277 20.45 -26.61 2.36
N ARG A 278 19.40 -27.43 2.34
CA ARG A 278 18.15 -27.20 3.09
C ARG A 278 18.36 -26.96 4.58
N ASP A 279 19.20 -27.76 5.22
CA ASP A 279 19.41 -27.71 6.68
C ASP A 279 20.02 -26.38 7.14
N ASN A 280 20.90 -25.78 6.32
CA ASN A 280 21.54 -24.50 6.61
C ASN A 280 21.02 -23.37 5.69
N THR A 281 19.74 -23.41 5.35
CA THR A 281 19.06 -22.32 4.64
C THR A 281 17.89 -21.84 5.49
N ILE A 282 17.87 -20.55 5.81
CA ILE A 282 16.70 -19.88 6.38
C ILE A 282 15.70 -19.71 5.23
N VAL A 283 14.59 -20.44 5.28
CA VAL A 283 13.48 -20.24 4.35
C VAL A 283 12.37 -19.50 5.06
N VAL A 284 11.94 -18.38 4.49
CA VAL A 284 10.74 -17.64 4.91
C VAL A 284 9.71 -17.77 3.80
N PHE A 285 8.47 -18.08 4.15
CA PHE A 285 7.33 -17.97 3.23
C PHE A 285 6.30 -17.03 3.83
N THR A 286 5.85 -16.05 3.05
CA THR A 286 4.74 -15.16 3.41
C THR A 286 4.06 -14.55 2.18
N SER A 287 3.02 -13.73 2.40
CA SER A 287 2.33 -12.94 1.38
C SER A 287 2.65 -11.44 1.56
N ASP A 288 2.44 -10.60 0.55
CA ASP A 288 2.65 -9.15 0.66
C ASP A 288 1.44 -8.39 1.22
N ASN A 289 0.24 -8.93 1.07
CA ASN A 289 -0.99 -8.44 1.67
C ASN A 289 -2.05 -9.57 1.70
N GLY A 290 -3.17 -9.33 2.36
CA GLY A 290 -4.31 -10.24 2.28
C GLY A 290 -4.87 -10.40 0.86
N ALA A 291 -5.66 -11.43 0.63
CA ALA A 291 -6.29 -11.69 -0.66
C ALA A 291 -7.32 -10.62 -1.05
N THR A 292 -7.54 -10.54 -2.36
CA THR A 292 -8.73 -9.90 -2.94
C THR A 292 -9.96 -10.81 -2.80
N MET A 293 -11.07 -10.45 -3.44
CA MET A 293 -12.35 -11.18 -3.38
C MET A 293 -12.27 -12.61 -3.94
N ASP A 294 -11.25 -12.88 -4.77
CA ASP A 294 -11.05 -14.17 -5.42
C ASP A 294 -10.40 -15.20 -4.48
N GLY A 295 -9.67 -14.75 -3.47
CA GLY A 295 -9.13 -15.58 -2.40
C GLY A 295 -9.94 -15.55 -1.11
N SER A 296 -9.31 -15.92 0.00
CA SER A 296 -9.94 -16.10 1.31
C SER A 296 -9.05 -15.62 2.44
N ASN A 297 -9.57 -14.64 3.20
CA ASN A 297 -8.90 -14.10 4.39
C ASN A 297 -9.53 -14.61 5.70
N LEU A 298 -10.38 -15.64 5.64
CA LEU A 298 -11.03 -16.15 6.84
C LEU A 298 -9.98 -16.55 7.91
N PRO A 299 -10.31 -16.41 9.20
CA PRO A 299 -11.53 -15.83 9.76
C PRO A 299 -11.50 -14.29 9.87
N PHE A 300 -10.47 -13.64 9.33
CA PHE A 300 -10.25 -12.21 9.50
C PHE A 300 -11.22 -11.35 8.68
N LYS A 301 -11.52 -10.15 9.18
CA LYS A 301 -12.34 -9.15 8.49
C LYS A 301 -11.52 -8.44 7.41
N GLY A 302 -12.13 -8.21 6.26
CA GLY A 302 -11.50 -7.45 5.17
C GLY A 302 -10.54 -8.28 4.30
N GLY A 303 -9.70 -7.57 3.57
CA GLY A 303 -8.78 -8.12 2.57
C GLY A 303 -7.86 -7.03 2.03
N LYS A 304 -7.25 -7.27 0.86
CA LYS A 304 -6.49 -6.24 0.15
C LYS A 304 -7.28 -4.93 0.08
N HIS A 305 -6.58 -3.81 0.26
CA HIS A 305 -7.15 -2.45 0.35
C HIS A 305 -7.96 -2.15 1.63
N SER A 306 -7.85 -2.96 2.68
CA SER A 306 -8.40 -2.65 4.00
C SER A 306 -7.34 -2.83 5.07
N ILE A 307 -7.28 -1.95 6.07
CA ILE A 307 -6.36 -2.10 7.21
C ILE A 307 -6.98 -2.89 8.38
N TYR A 308 -8.01 -3.69 8.13
CA TYR A 308 -8.42 -4.78 9.04
C TYR A 308 -7.45 -5.97 8.96
N GLU A 309 -7.54 -6.90 9.91
CA GLU A 309 -6.65 -8.07 10.00
C GLU A 309 -6.62 -8.85 8.68
N GLY A 310 -7.73 -8.96 7.95
CA GLY A 310 -7.78 -9.71 6.69
C GLY A 310 -6.95 -9.08 5.57
N GLY A 311 -6.60 -7.79 5.67
CA GLY A 311 -5.68 -7.14 4.73
C GLY A 311 -4.23 -7.10 5.21
N THR A 312 -3.98 -7.13 6.52
CA THR A 312 -2.64 -6.90 7.11
C THR A 312 -2.03 -8.12 7.80
N HIS A 313 -2.81 -9.14 8.15
CA HIS A 313 -2.36 -10.36 8.82
C HIS A 313 -2.02 -11.43 7.78
N LEU A 314 -0.75 -11.86 7.71
CA LEU A 314 -0.23 -12.61 6.55
C LEU A 314 0.25 -14.01 6.93
N PRO A 315 -0.10 -15.06 6.15
CA PRO A 315 0.31 -16.43 6.42
C PRO A 315 1.83 -16.53 6.39
N THR A 316 2.47 -16.84 7.52
CA THR A 316 3.94 -16.74 7.61
C THR A 316 4.58 -17.92 8.35
N VAL A 317 5.62 -18.49 7.75
CA VAL A 317 6.45 -19.55 8.35
C VAL A 317 7.94 -19.30 8.11
N ILE A 318 8.75 -19.57 9.12
CA ILE A 318 10.22 -19.62 9.03
C ILE A 318 10.71 -21.04 9.28
N HIS A 319 11.62 -21.54 8.43
CA HIS A 319 12.25 -22.84 8.58
C HIS A 319 13.77 -22.77 8.43
N TRP A 320 14.49 -23.11 9.51
CA TRP A 320 15.95 -23.21 9.55
C TRP A 320 16.40 -24.31 10.54
N PRO A 321 16.55 -25.57 10.09
CA PRO A 321 16.85 -26.71 10.95
C PRO A 321 18.15 -26.57 11.75
N LYS A 322 19.25 -26.13 11.10
CA LYS A 322 20.56 -25.98 11.76
C LYS A 322 20.55 -24.86 12.80
N GLY A 323 19.72 -23.84 12.62
CA GLY A 323 19.46 -22.79 13.61
C GLY A 323 18.38 -23.15 14.64
N LYS A 324 17.86 -24.39 14.62
CA LYS A 324 16.81 -24.88 15.51
C LYS A 324 15.48 -24.12 15.40
N VAL A 325 15.20 -23.54 14.24
CA VAL A 325 13.88 -22.99 13.91
C VAL A 325 13.15 -24.01 13.05
N ALA A 326 12.57 -25.01 13.70
CA ALA A 326 11.85 -26.09 13.05
C ALA A 326 10.72 -26.59 13.95
N GLY A 327 9.52 -26.70 13.38
CA GLY A 327 8.28 -27.11 14.03
C GLY A 327 7.69 -26.04 14.95
N GLY A 328 6.39 -26.18 15.20
CA GLY A 328 5.67 -25.36 16.16
C GLY A 328 5.25 -24.00 15.62
N ALA A 329 4.97 -23.09 16.54
CA ALA A 329 4.52 -21.74 16.25
C ALA A 329 5.02 -20.78 17.32
N TRP A 330 5.11 -19.50 16.95
CA TRP A 330 5.42 -18.41 17.85
C TRP A 330 4.30 -17.37 17.78
N ASP A 331 3.71 -17.05 18.94
CA ASP A 331 2.55 -16.17 19.05
C ASP A 331 2.92 -14.68 19.23
N GLY A 332 4.22 -14.33 19.19
CA GLY A 332 4.68 -12.95 19.33
C GLY A 332 4.27 -12.07 18.13
N LEU A 333 3.85 -10.83 18.42
CA LEU A 333 3.59 -9.83 17.38
C LEU A 333 4.86 -9.57 16.57
N CYS A 334 4.81 -9.68 15.26
CA CYS A 334 5.93 -9.37 14.37
C CYS A 334 5.41 -8.98 12.98
N GLY A 335 6.32 -8.66 12.06
CA GLY A 335 5.89 -8.24 10.73
C GLY A 335 7.04 -7.97 9.76
N ALA A 336 6.67 -7.54 8.56
CA ALA A 336 7.62 -7.31 7.46
C ALA A 336 8.74 -6.32 7.83
N LEU A 337 8.45 -5.31 8.66
CA LEU A 337 9.43 -4.35 9.18
C LEU A 337 10.58 -5.02 9.93
N ASP A 338 10.30 -6.11 10.64
CA ASP A 338 11.27 -6.77 11.52
C ASP A 338 12.22 -7.68 10.75
N MET A 339 11.86 -8.08 9.53
CA MET A 339 12.58 -9.12 8.80
C MET A 339 13.99 -8.69 8.42
N PHE A 340 14.22 -7.42 8.09
CA PHE A 340 15.58 -6.95 7.82
C PHE A 340 16.51 -7.10 9.05
N PRO A 341 16.26 -6.46 10.21
CA PRO A 341 17.15 -6.64 11.36
C PRO A 341 17.17 -8.07 11.90
N THR A 342 16.07 -8.83 11.75
CA THR A 342 15.98 -10.22 12.23
C THR A 342 16.81 -11.17 11.39
N LEU A 343 16.71 -11.12 10.06
CA LEU A 343 17.46 -12.03 9.18
C LEU A 343 18.96 -11.76 9.24
N MET A 344 19.36 -10.50 9.38
CA MET A 344 20.76 -10.13 9.64
C MET A 344 21.25 -10.75 10.96
N ALA A 345 20.46 -10.69 12.03
CA ALA A 345 20.82 -11.28 13.31
C ALA A 345 20.81 -12.82 13.32
N MET A 346 19.87 -13.45 12.61
CA MET A 346 19.83 -14.92 12.45
C MET A 346 21.08 -15.44 11.77
N ALA A 347 21.58 -14.71 10.77
CA ALA A 347 22.80 -15.06 10.03
C ALA A 347 24.10 -14.54 10.69
N ASP A 348 24.02 -13.96 11.89
CA ASP A 348 25.16 -13.36 12.63
C ASP A 348 25.92 -12.29 11.81
N LEU A 349 25.18 -11.45 11.10
CA LEU A 349 25.70 -10.44 10.19
C LEU A 349 25.69 -9.05 10.82
N LYS A 350 26.63 -8.21 10.37
CA LYS A 350 26.66 -6.81 10.76
C LYS A 350 25.62 -6.02 9.97
N MET A 351 24.75 -5.29 10.68
CA MET A 351 23.84 -4.33 10.05
C MET A 351 24.63 -3.27 9.26
N PRO A 352 24.21 -2.91 8.03
CA PRO A 352 24.75 -1.74 7.34
C PRO A 352 24.38 -0.46 8.09
N GLU A 353 25.01 0.66 7.72
CA GLU A 353 24.56 1.97 8.17
C GLU A 353 23.17 2.24 7.58
N THR A 354 22.21 2.54 8.45
CA THR A 354 20.82 2.78 8.07
C THR A 354 20.32 4.04 8.75
N ARG A 355 19.32 4.71 8.15
CA ARG A 355 18.46 5.61 8.91
C ARG A 355 17.72 4.80 10.01
N PRO A 356 17.28 5.40 11.13
CA PRO A 356 16.70 4.66 12.26
C PRO A 356 15.57 3.71 11.88
N LEU A 357 15.75 2.40 12.06
CA LEU A 357 14.76 1.39 11.71
C LEU A 357 13.48 1.55 12.53
N ASP A 358 12.33 1.28 11.90
CA ASP A 358 11.05 1.15 12.60
C ASP A 358 10.80 -0.31 13.03
N GLY A 359 11.41 -1.28 12.34
CA GLY A 359 11.37 -2.70 12.69
C GLY A 359 12.31 -3.08 13.83
N LYS A 360 11.97 -4.15 14.55
CA LYS A 360 12.76 -4.68 15.67
C LYS A 360 13.34 -6.05 15.33
N ASN A 361 14.53 -6.35 15.86
CA ASN A 361 15.08 -7.69 15.77
C ASN A 361 14.31 -8.65 16.70
N ILE A 362 13.53 -9.58 16.12
CA ILE A 362 12.77 -10.57 16.89
C ILE A 362 13.55 -11.87 17.15
N TRP A 363 14.76 -12.04 16.61
CA TRP A 363 15.50 -13.31 16.67
C TRP A 363 15.67 -13.86 18.10
N PRO A 364 16.08 -13.07 19.11
CA PRO A 364 16.20 -13.58 20.48
C PRO A 364 14.87 -14.13 21.02
N ALA A 365 13.78 -13.42 20.79
CA ALA A 365 12.45 -13.83 21.25
C ALA A 365 11.94 -15.06 20.48
N LEU A 366 12.13 -15.11 19.17
CA LEU A 366 11.76 -16.26 18.35
C LEU A 366 12.54 -17.52 18.75
N ARG A 367 13.87 -17.41 18.92
CA ARG A 367 14.75 -18.53 19.30
C ARG A 367 14.40 -19.11 20.67
N ASP A 368 14.12 -18.23 21.62
CA ASP A 368 13.92 -18.60 23.03
C ASP A 368 12.43 -18.80 23.36
N ASN A 369 11.54 -18.72 22.36
CA ASN A 369 10.08 -18.72 22.51
C ASN A 369 9.59 -17.69 23.56
N GLY A 370 10.22 -16.51 23.55
CA GLY A 370 9.98 -15.41 24.48
C GLY A 370 8.96 -14.38 23.97
N PRO A 371 8.66 -13.35 24.79
CA PRO A 371 7.76 -12.27 24.39
C PRO A 371 8.35 -11.45 23.25
N SER A 372 7.49 -11.00 22.34
CA SER A 372 7.93 -10.14 21.24
C SER A 372 8.48 -8.80 21.77
N PRO A 373 9.58 -8.28 21.20
CA PRO A 373 10.02 -6.92 21.47
C PRO A 373 9.11 -5.87 20.81
N VAL A 374 8.24 -6.27 19.87
CA VAL A 374 7.34 -5.37 19.14
C VAL A 374 6.13 -5.03 20.00
N GLU A 375 5.92 -3.74 20.23
CA GLU A 375 4.81 -3.24 21.06
C GLU A 375 3.56 -2.93 20.25
N SER A 376 3.73 -2.52 18.99
CA SER A 376 2.64 -2.21 18.07
C SER A 376 3.09 -1.98 16.63
N TYR A 377 2.14 -2.15 15.71
CA TYR A 377 2.19 -1.60 14.36
C TYR A 377 1.10 -0.56 14.15
N TYR A 378 1.32 0.28 13.15
CA TYR A 378 0.46 1.40 12.80
C TYR A 378 0.18 1.39 11.31
N TRP A 379 -1.03 1.79 10.94
CA TRP A 379 -1.44 1.95 9.55
C TRP A 379 -2.23 3.24 9.39
N ALA A 380 -2.12 3.87 8.24
CA ALA A 380 -3.05 4.89 7.80
C ALA A 380 -3.40 4.63 6.33
N TRP A 381 -4.69 4.50 6.04
CA TRP A 381 -5.18 4.08 4.75
C TRP A 381 -6.53 4.75 4.46
N HIS A 382 -6.59 5.53 3.38
CA HIS A 382 -7.75 6.34 3.03
C HIS A 382 -8.27 7.19 4.22
N ASN A 383 -9.46 6.89 4.74
CA ASN A 383 -10.15 7.67 5.78
C ASN A 383 -10.07 7.04 7.19
N GLU A 384 -9.16 6.10 7.39
CA GLU A 384 -8.94 5.39 8.66
C GLU A 384 -7.45 5.26 9.01
N ASP A 385 -7.14 5.25 10.30
CA ASP A 385 -5.90 4.70 10.84
C ASP A 385 -6.14 3.64 11.89
N ALA A 386 -5.11 2.82 12.07
CA ALA A 386 -5.16 1.73 13.01
C ALA A 386 -3.85 1.57 13.79
N ILE A 387 -3.99 1.04 15.00
CA ILE A 387 -2.89 0.50 15.81
C ILE A 387 -3.22 -0.95 16.18
N ARG A 388 -2.25 -1.84 16.03
CA ARG A 388 -2.32 -3.24 16.49
C ARG A 388 -1.26 -3.45 17.55
N THR A 389 -1.65 -3.80 18.77
CA THR A 389 -0.73 -4.29 19.82
C THR A 389 -0.72 -5.82 19.81
N ASP A 390 -0.26 -6.50 20.86
CA ASP A 390 -0.47 -7.93 21.04
C ASP A 390 -1.94 -8.26 21.34
N GLU A 391 -2.60 -7.44 22.16
CA GLU A 391 -3.97 -7.64 22.64
C GLU A 391 -5.04 -6.87 21.86
N TRP A 392 -4.78 -5.64 21.47
CA TRP A 392 -5.80 -4.73 20.96
C TRP A 392 -5.60 -4.36 19.49
N ARG A 393 -6.71 -4.10 18.81
CA ARG A 393 -6.76 -3.40 17.52
C ARG A 393 -7.63 -2.15 17.66
N LEU A 394 -6.95 -1.01 17.65
CA LEU A 394 -7.41 0.35 17.37
C LEU A 394 -7.81 0.56 15.92
N HIS A 395 -9.06 0.83 15.55
CA HIS A 395 -9.36 1.58 14.31
C HIS A 395 -10.00 2.92 14.66
N ARG A 396 -9.49 3.99 14.07
CA ARG A 396 -10.02 5.34 14.21
C ARG A 396 -10.47 5.84 12.84
N PHE A 397 -11.76 6.10 12.75
CA PHE A 397 -12.42 6.71 11.60
C PHE A 397 -12.70 8.18 11.91
N PHE A 398 -13.10 8.91 10.87
CA PHE A 398 -13.56 10.29 11.03
C PHE A 398 -14.73 10.44 12.02
N ASP A 399 -15.61 9.44 12.15
CA ASP A 399 -16.84 9.54 12.95
C ASP A 399 -16.91 8.58 14.13
N ARG A 400 -16.04 7.59 14.23
CA ARG A 400 -16.12 6.57 15.28
C ARG A 400 -14.77 5.94 15.55
N ASN A 401 -14.68 5.31 16.70
CA ASN A 401 -13.62 4.37 17.02
C ASN A 401 -14.19 2.95 17.00
N GLU A 402 -13.41 2.01 16.47
CA GLU A 402 -13.66 0.59 16.63
C GLU A 402 -12.49 -0.03 17.39
N LEU A 403 -12.77 -0.71 18.50
CA LEU A 403 -11.76 -1.38 19.32
C LEU A 403 -12.10 -2.86 19.42
N TYR A 404 -11.13 -3.71 19.10
CA TYR A 404 -11.27 -5.17 19.14
C TYR A 404 -10.19 -5.79 20.02
N ASN A 405 -10.58 -6.76 20.86
CA ASN A 405 -9.62 -7.59 21.62
C ASN A 405 -9.23 -8.80 20.76
N ILE A 406 -8.09 -8.73 20.11
CA ILE A 406 -7.65 -9.74 19.13
C ILE A 406 -7.34 -11.09 19.78
N ARG A 407 -7.07 -11.15 21.09
CA ARG A 407 -6.90 -12.43 21.78
C ARG A 407 -8.20 -13.24 21.85
N THR A 408 -9.34 -12.59 21.69
CA THR A 408 -10.67 -13.24 21.80
C THR A 408 -11.55 -13.06 20.56
N ASP A 409 -11.22 -12.09 19.69
CA ASP A 409 -11.99 -11.73 18.50
C ASP A 409 -11.03 -11.36 17.35
N ILE A 410 -10.32 -12.35 16.83
CA ILE A 410 -9.43 -12.19 15.65
C ILE A 410 -10.21 -11.76 14.39
N GLY A 411 -11.51 -12.03 14.34
CA GLY A 411 -12.37 -11.67 13.22
C GLY A 411 -12.87 -10.22 13.26
N GLU A 412 -12.50 -9.44 14.28
CA GLU A 412 -12.92 -8.05 14.46
C GLU A 412 -14.45 -7.88 14.31
N THR A 413 -15.18 -8.75 15.00
CA THR A 413 -16.64 -8.89 14.87
C THR A 413 -17.41 -8.07 15.89
N LYS A 414 -16.82 -7.78 17.06
CA LYS A 414 -17.47 -7.07 18.17
C LYS A 414 -16.67 -5.84 18.59
N ASN A 415 -17.12 -4.67 18.13
CA ASN A 415 -16.57 -3.40 18.60
C ASN A 415 -16.87 -3.19 20.10
N VAL A 416 -15.83 -3.01 20.92
CA VAL A 416 -15.91 -2.77 22.36
C VAL A 416 -15.37 -1.40 22.79
N ALA A 417 -15.25 -0.44 21.85
CA ALA A 417 -14.71 0.90 22.12
C ALA A 417 -15.47 1.64 23.23
N ASP A 418 -16.80 1.68 23.17
CA ASP A 418 -17.65 2.39 24.15
C ASP A 418 -17.52 1.81 25.56
N ALA A 419 -17.24 0.51 25.67
CA ALA A 419 -17.05 -0.18 26.94
C ALA A 419 -15.63 -0.02 27.51
N ASN A 420 -14.67 0.44 26.71
CA ASN A 420 -13.25 0.55 27.09
C ASN A 420 -12.65 1.92 26.73
N PRO A 421 -13.24 3.04 27.18
CA PRO A 421 -12.81 4.39 26.78
C PRO A 421 -11.36 4.72 27.18
N GLU A 422 -10.86 4.16 28.28
CA GLU A 422 -9.46 4.36 28.69
C GLU A 422 -8.46 3.64 27.78
N VAL A 423 -8.82 2.48 27.23
CA VAL A 423 -7.99 1.77 26.25
C VAL A 423 -7.95 2.56 24.95
N VAL A 424 -9.11 3.03 24.48
CA VAL A 424 -9.21 3.92 23.30
C VAL A 424 -8.30 5.14 23.49
N LYS A 425 -8.43 5.85 24.61
CA LYS A 425 -7.62 7.03 24.92
C LYS A 425 -6.11 6.74 24.93
N SER A 426 -5.69 5.64 25.55
CA SER A 426 -4.29 5.24 25.59
C SER A 426 -3.72 4.93 24.20
N LEU A 427 -4.45 4.13 23.42
CA LEU A 427 -4.03 3.74 22.07
C LEU A 427 -4.04 4.92 21.11
N THR A 428 -5.04 5.80 21.17
CA THR A 428 -5.06 7.05 20.42
C THR A 428 -3.84 7.92 20.73
N GLY A 429 -3.48 8.08 22.02
CA GLY A 429 -2.27 8.84 22.39
C GLY A 429 -0.98 8.24 21.81
N ARG A 430 -0.89 6.91 21.69
CA ARG A 430 0.25 6.23 21.02
C ARG A 430 0.25 6.46 19.52
N MET A 431 -0.92 6.41 18.88
CA MET A 431 -1.07 6.70 17.44
C MET A 431 -0.64 8.13 17.15
N ASP A 432 -1.09 9.11 17.93
CA ASP A 432 -0.73 10.51 17.76
C ASP A 432 0.79 10.72 17.92
N ALA A 433 1.42 10.13 18.93
CA ALA A 433 2.86 10.21 19.13
C ALA A 433 3.67 9.54 18.01
N TRP A 434 3.21 8.40 17.50
CA TRP A 434 3.83 7.74 16.35
C TRP A 434 3.73 8.62 15.10
N THR A 435 2.56 9.19 14.85
CA THR A 435 2.32 10.13 13.75
C THR A 435 3.26 11.33 13.83
N ASP A 436 3.41 11.96 15.00
CA ASP A 436 4.37 13.05 15.20
C ASP A 436 5.82 12.62 14.88
N SER A 437 6.20 11.38 15.22
CA SER A 437 7.54 10.83 14.95
C SER A 437 7.86 10.61 13.46
N LEU A 438 6.85 10.57 12.59
CA LEU A 438 7.06 10.48 11.15
C LEU A 438 7.51 11.83 10.55
N GLY A 439 7.41 12.93 11.32
CA GLY A 439 7.50 14.29 10.75
C GLY A 439 6.37 14.58 9.77
N ALA A 440 5.38 13.69 9.73
CA ALA A 440 4.24 13.69 8.85
C ALA A 440 3.02 13.41 9.71
N ALA A 441 2.14 14.40 9.84
CA ALA A 441 0.81 14.18 10.40
C ALA A 441 0.08 13.22 9.45
N LEU A 442 0.13 11.92 9.72
CA LEU A 442 -0.68 10.90 9.08
C LEU A 442 -1.77 10.58 10.05
N THR A 443 -2.79 11.44 10.02
CA THR A 443 -4.19 11.06 9.93
C THR A 443 -5.09 12.26 10.00
N HIS A 444 -6.24 12.08 9.35
CA HIS A 444 -7.45 12.81 9.61
C HIS A 444 -7.74 12.69 11.10
N GLN A 445 -7.37 13.71 11.87
CA GLN A 445 -8.13 13.93 13.09
C GLN A 445 -9.60 14.00 12.69
N ALA A 446 -10.45 13.31 13.44
CA ALA A 446 -11.89 13.38 13.27
C ALA A 446 -12.30 14.84 13.14
N VAL A 447 -12.84 15.23 11.99
CA VAL A 447 -13.57 16.48 11.86
C VAL A 447 -14.60 16.48 13.01
N PRO A 448 -14.70 17.55 13.82
CA PRO A 448 -15.62 17.57 14.93
C PRO A 448 -17.03 17.18 14.45
N ARG A 449 -17.55 16.05 14.97
CA ARG A 449 -18.82 15.42 14.54
C ARG A 449 -20.02 16.38 14.66
N LYS A 450 -19.87 17.41 15.48
CA LYS A 450 -20.67 18.62 15.52
C LYS A 450 -19.75 19.78 15.85
N LEU A 451 -19.36 20.54 14.84
CA LEU A 451 -19.28 21.97 15.06
C LEU A 451 -20.72 22.46 15.05
N ASP A 452 -21.25 22.90 16.19
CA ASP A 452 -22.49 23.71 16.24
C ASP A 452 -22.26 25.10 15.59
N ALA A 453 -21.35 25.18 14.63
CA ALA A 453 -21.11 26.33 13.79
C ALA A 453 -22.35 26.53 12.93
N LYS A 454 -23.08 27.59 13.26
CA LYS A 454 -24.15 28.09 12.41
C LYS A 454 -23.51 28.79 11.22
N PRO A 455 -24.05 28.62 10.01
CA PRO A 455 -23.60 29.43 8.88
C PRO A 455 -23.80 30.91 9.23
N ALA A 456 -22.78 31.71 8.95
CA ALA A 456 -22.77 33.14 9.23
C ALA A 456 -22.17 33.88 8.03
N PRO A 457 -22.80 33.78 6.85
CA PRO A 457 -22.37 34.53 5.68
C PRO A 457 -22.53 36.03 5.94
N GLU A 458 -21.58 36.85 5.51
CA GLU A 458 -21.57 38.30 5.79
C GLU A 458 -21.11 39.10 4.57
N GLY A 459 -21.76 40.24 4.34
CA GLY A 459 -21.40 41.16 3.25
C GLY A 459 -21.68 40.54 1.88
N GLU A 460 -20.67 40.51 1.01
CA GLU A 460 -20.75 39.84 -0.30
C GLU A 460 -20.24 38.40 -0.23
N VAL A 461 -20.99 37.51 -0.87
CA VAL A 461 -20.72 36.09 -1.03
C VAL A 461 -20.39 35.76 -2.48
N LEU A 462 -19.75 34.62 -2.73
CA LEU A 462 -19.42 34.16 -4.07
C LEU A 462 -20.61 33.45 -4.71
N GLU A 463 -21.15 33.99 -5.80
CA GLU A 463 -22.11 33.32 -6.68
C GLU A 463 -21.37 32.60 -7.81
N VAL A 464 -21.66 31.31 -7.99
CA VAL A 464 -21.24 30.52 -9.16
C VAL A 464 -22.48 29.93 -9.82
N SER A 465 -22.70 30.29 -11.09
CA SER A 465 -23.80 29.78 -11.91
C SER A 465 -23.28 29.12 -13.19
N VAL A 466 -23.82 27.97 -13.57
CA VAL A 466 -23.53 27.27 -14.83
C VAL A 466 -24.74 26.49 -15.32
N THR A 467 -24.96 26.48 -16.63
CA THR A 467 -25.99 25.67 -17.29
C THR A 467 -25.34 24.42 -17.90
N VAL A 468 -25.72 23.24 -17.43
CA VAL A 468 -25.26 21.96 -18.01
C VAL A 468 -26.16 21.58 -19.18
N ALA A 469 -25.55 21.29 -20.32
CA ALA A 469 -26.26 20.90 -21.54
C ALA A 469 -26.74 19.43 -21.48
N ALA A 470 -27.75 19.10 -22.31
CA ALA A 470 -28.39 17.78 -22.32
C ALA A 470 -27.49 16.64 -22.82
N ASP A 471 -26.45 16.96 -23.58
CA ASP A 471 -25.46 16.05 -24.15
C ASP A 471 -24.24 15.83 -23.23
N ALA A 472 -24.10 16.60 -22.15
CA ALA A 472 -23.07 16.41 -21.15
C ALA A 472 -23.29 15.07 -20.41
N LYS A 473 -22.29 14.20 -20.39
CA LYS A 473 -22.35 12.88 -19.74
C LYS A 473 -21.81 12.95 -18.31
N PRO A 474 -22.14 12.00 -17.42
CA PRO A 474 -21.66 12.00 -16.02
C PRO A 474 -20.13 12.06 -15.84
N LYS A 475 -19.37 11.64 -16.86
CA LYS A 475 -17.91 11.70 -16.87
C LYS A 475 -17.36 13.08 -17.23
N ASP A 476 -18.16 13.93 -17.86
CA ASP A 476 -17.77 15.27 -18.28
C ASP A 476 -17.87 16.19 -17.06
N GLN A 477 -16.84 17.02 -16.86
CA GLN A 477 -16.68 17.84 -15.68
C GLN A 477 -16.24 19.26 -16.04
N LEU A 478 -16.77 20.25 -15.33
CA LEU A 478 -16.27 21.62 -15.31
C LEU A 478 -15.77 21.92 -13.90
N VAL A 479 -14.51 22.33 -13.79
CA VAL A 479 -13.96 22.87 -12.53
C VAL A 479 -13.91 24.38 -12.65
N VAL A 480 -14.49 25.07 -11.68
CA VAL A 480 -14.50 26.53 -11.53
C VAL A 480 -13.53 26.88 -10.40
N PRO A 481 -12.32 27.38 -10.72
CA PRO A 481 -11.34 27.78 -9.72
C PRO A 481 -11.86 28.97 -8.89
N ILE A 482 -11.74 28.87 -7.58
CA ILE A 482 -12.13 29.91 -6.62
C ILE A 482 -10.89 30.61 -6.08
N ALA A 483 -9.89 29.85 -5.66
CA ALA A 483 -8.69 30.40 -5.04
C ALA A 483 -7.47 29.48 -5.20
N SER A 484 -6.28 30.04 -4.97
CA SER A 484 -5.04 29.28 -4.80
C SER A 484 -4.59 29.41 -3.36
N PHE A 485 -4.30 28.29 -2.70
CA PHE A 485 -3.62 28.29 -1.41
C PHE A 485 -2.14 27.96 -1.67
N GLY A 486 -1.23 28.87 -1.36
CA GLY A 486 0.21 28.66 -1.57
C GLY A 486 0.94 28.02 -0.39
N GLY A 487 0.20 27.65 0.67
CA GLY A 487 0.75 27.14 1.93
C GLY A 487 0.73 25.62 2.04
N ASN A 488 1.35 25.12 3.11
CA ASN A 488 1.28 23.72 3.50
C ASN A 488 -0.03 23.44 4.25
N GLN A 489 -0.61 22.27 3.99
CA GLN A 489 -1.66 21.65 4.80
C GLN A 489 -1.09 20.50 5.63
N PHE A 490 -1.68 20.29 6.81
CA PHE A 490 -1.47 19.13 7.66
C PHE A 490 -2.61 18.13 7.46
N ALA A 491 -2.43 16.83 7.74
CA ALA A 491 -3.55 15.87 7.58
C ALA A 491 -4.66 16.06 8.61
N THR A 492 -4.39 16.81 9.68
CA THR A 492 -5.36 17.25 10.67
C THR A 492 -6.19 18.44 10.21
N ASP A 493 -5.78 19.11 9.14
CA ASP A 493 -6.50 20.25 8.61
C ASP A 493 -7.79 19.78 7.92
N TYR A 494 -8.83 20.60 8.02
CA TYR A 494 -10.07 20.40 7.27
C TYR A 494 -10.53 21.69 6.64
N ILE A 495 -11.33 21.55 5.58
CA ILE A 495 -11.93 22.69 4.91
C ILE A 495 -13.31 22.88 5.48
N GLU A 496 -13.60 24.11 5.91
CA GLU A 496 -14.96 24.53 6.23
C GLU A 496 -15.40 25.67 5.33
N TYR A 497 -16.70 25.72 5.06
CA TYR A 497 -17.34 26.76 4.25
C TYR A 497 -18.84 26.79 4.49
N ASP A 498 -19.45 27.93 4.21
CA ASP A 498 -20.89 28.10 4.17
C ASP A 498 -21.38 27.99 2.72
N ILE A 499 -22.51 27.32 2.52
CA ILE A 499 -23.08 27.11 1.19
C ILE A 499 -24.60 27.31 1.18
N ALA A 500 -25.11 27.94 0.12
CA ALA A 500 -26.54 27.97 -0.22
C ALA A 500 -26.76 27.67 -1.71
N ILE A 501 -27.95 27.20 -2.08
CA ILE A 501 -28.33 26.87 -3.46
C ILE A 501 -29.55 27.70 -3.84
N ALA A 502 -29.58 28.31 -5.02
CA ALA A 502 -30.72 29.14 -5.42
C ALA A 502 -32.03 28.34 -5.61
N PRO A 503 -33.21 28.95 -5.39
CA PRO A 503 -34.54 28.32 -5.59
C PRO A 503 -34.76 27.65 -6.94
N ASP A 504 -34.26 28.26 -8.00
CA ASP A 504 -34.39 27.80 -9.38
C ASP A 504 -33.29 26.81 -9.81
N SER A 505 -32.43 26.40 -8.88
CA SER A 505 -31.24 25.61 -9.19
C SER A 505 -31.38 24.10 -8.93
N LEU A 506 -30.68 23.31 -9.73
CA LEU A 506 -30.42 21.90 -9.45
C LEU A 506 -29.61 21.73 -8.15
N ARG A 507 -30.08 20.81 -7.30
CA ARG A 507 -29.52 20.58 -5.95
C ARG A 507 -28.40 19.55 -5.85
N ARG A 508 -28.11 18.79 -6.92
CA ARG A 508 -27.11 17.70 -6.94
C ARG A 508 -26.44 17.64 -8.29
N GLY A 509 -25.14 17.32 -8.31
CA GLY A 509 -24.33 17.30 -9.54
C GLY A 509 -23.16 18.28 -9.52
N PHE A 510 -22.85 18.89 -8.37
CA PHE A 510 -21.66 19.71 -8.19
C PHE A 510 -21.07 19.49 -6.79
N TYR A 511 -19.80 19.78 -6.59
CA TYR A 511 -19.13 19.67 -5.28
C TYR A 511 -17.90 20.55 -5.19
N TYR A 512 -17.43 20.79 -3.98
CA TYR A 512 -16.17 21.50 -3.76
C TYR A 512 -15.01 20.51 -3.72
N SER A 513 -13.89 20.83 -4.38
CA SER A 513 -12.68 19.99 -4.37
C SER A 513 -11.39 20.81 -4.48
N PRO A 514 -10.33 20.44 -3.74
CA PRO A 514 -8.97 20.75 -4.14
C PRO A 514 -8.63 20.08 -5.48
N PHE A 515 -7.74 20.70 -6.25
CA PHE A 515 -7.30 20.18 -7.53
C PHE A 515 -5.90 20.70 -7.96
N LYS A 516 -5.19 19.91 -8.75
CA LYS A 516 -3.92 20.29 -9.42
C LYS A 516 -4.13 20.49 -10.93
N GLY A 517 -3.43 21.46 -11.52
CA GLY A 517 -3.42 21.70 -12.97
C GLY A 517 -3.75 23.13 -13.37
N ASN A 518 -3.51 23.46 -14.65
CA ASN A 518 -3.69 24.81 -15.20
C ASN A 518 -4.78 24.93 -16.27
N ASP A 519 -5.25 23.82 -16.84
CA ASP A 519 -6.30 23.79 -17.85
C ASP A 519 -7.28 22.65 -17.58
N SER A 520 -8.50 22.75 -18.11
CA SER A 520 -9.62 21.83 -17.84
C SER A 520 -9.38 20.37 -18.22
N LYS A 521 -8.36 20.07 -19.04
CA LYS A 521 -8.02 18.69 -19.45
C LYS A 521 -6.93 18.08 -18.58
N ALA A 522 -6.14 18.91 -17.90
CA ALA A 522 -5.06 18.51 -17.01
C ALA A 522 -5.41 18.64 -15.52
N LEU A 523 -6.67 18.93 -15.18
CA LEU A 523 -7.10 19.01 -13.78
C LEU A 523 -7.19 17.61 -13.16
N LYS A 524 -6.42 17.40 -12.10
CA LYS A 524 -6.56 16.25 -11.21
C LYS A 524 -7.31 16.70 -9.98
N LEU A 525 -8.51 16.17 -9.77
CA LEU A 525 -9.28 16.38 -8.56
C LEU A 525 -8.73 15.51 -7.43
N ASP A 526 -8.65 16.10 -6.24
CA ASP A 526 -8.06 15.41 -5.09
C ASP A 526 -9.09 14.64 -4.26
N PHE A 527 -10.38 15.04 -4.29
CA PHE A 527 -11.45 14.20 -3.74
C PHE A 527 -11.86 13.15 -4.76
N LYS A 528 -11.34 11.92 -4.63
CA LYS A 528 -11.89 10.77 -5.34
C LYS A 528 -13.16 10.27 -4.67
N ARG A 529 -13.83 9.34 -5.36
CA ARG A 529 -14.99 8.64 -4.83
C ARG A 529 -14.62 7.98 -3.49
N GLY A 530 -15.36 8.27 -2.43
CA GLY A 530 -15.10 7.76 -1.07
C GLY A 530 -14.02 8.48 -0.24
N GLU A 531 -13.26 9.43 -0.83
CA GLU A 531 -12.17 10.13 -0.11
C GLU A 531 -12.64 11.45 0.53
N GLY A 532 -13.48 12.24 -0.14
CA GLY A 532 -14.03 13.47 0.44
C GLY A 532 -15.36 13.20 1.13
N ILE A 533 -15.37 12.84 2.42
CA ILE A 533 -16.62 12.70 3.20
C ILE A 533 -16.81 13.95 4.06
N ASP A 534 -18.04 14.49 4.11
CA ASP A 534 -18.35 15.63 4.99
C ASP A 534 -18.71 15.22 6.42
N GLN A 535 -18.86 16.21 7.31
CA GLN A 535 -19.26 16.01 8.72
C GLN A 535 -20.58 15.23 8.92
N PHE A 536 -21.39 15.05 7.88
CA PHE A 536 -22.64 14.28 7.92
C PHE A 536 -22.49 12.88 7.29
N GLY A 537 -21.27 12.45 6.97
CA GLY A 537 -21.01 11.14 6.36
C GLY A 537 -21.33 11.08 4.86
N ARG A 538 -21.47 12.22 4.17
CA ARG A 538 -21.87 12.25 2.76
C ARG A 538 -20.66 12.42 1.85
N GLU A 539 -20.73 11.71 0.72
CA GLU A 539 -19.68 11.71 -0.28
C GLU A 539 -19.68 13.00 -1.12
N GLN A 540 -18.57 13.76 -1.06
CA GLN A 540 -18.37 14.98 -1.82
C GLN A 540 -18.39 14.77 -3.31
N ALA A 541 -17.87 13.65 -3.83
CA ALA A 541 -17.93 13.38 -5.28
C ALA A 541 -19.36 13.29 -5.85
N ILE A 542 -20.39 13.22 -5.01
CA ILE A 542 -21.82 13.20 -5.40
C ILE A 542 -22.47 14.60 -5.28
N GLY A 543 -21.89 15.47 -4.45
CA GLY A 543 -22.38 16.82 -4.20
C GLY A 543 -23.27 16.96 -2.96
N PRO A 544 -23.39 18.18 -2.41
CA PRO A 544 -24.11 18.40 -1.16
C PRO A 544 -25.62 18.27 -1.36
N GLU A 545 -26.30 17.50 -0.51
CA GLU A 545 -27.74 17.60 -0.33
C GLU A 545 -28.04 18.61 0.78
N VAL A 546 -28.34 19.85 0.38
CA VAL A 546 -28.76 20.91 1.31
C VAL A 546 -30.16 20.55 1.84
N GLN A 547 -30.26 20.28 3.14
CA GLN A 547 -31.48 19.88 3.86
C GLN A 547 -32.44 21.05 4.11
N GLY A 548 -31.91 22.27 4.31
CA GLY A 548 -32.71 23.47 4.54
C GLY A 548 -33.54 23.91 3.34
N GLY A 549 -33.27 23.36 2.16
CA GLY A 549 -33.88 23.78 0.91
C GLY A 549 -33.17 24.97 0.27
N PRO A 550 -33.68 25.50 -0.84
CA PRO A 550 -33.01 26.55 -1.57
C PRO A 550 -33.03 27.89 -0.84
N GLY A 551 -31.97 28.67 -0.99
CA GLY A 551 -31.75 29.93 -0.28
C GLY A 551 -31.34 29.75 1.17
N VAL A 552 -31.40 28.54 1.71
CA VAL A 552 -30.98 28.26 3.08
C VAL A 552 -29.50 27.95 3.12
N TRP A 553 -28.79 28.70 3.96
CA TRP A 553 -27.38 28.51 4.21
C TRP A 553 -27.14 27.30 5.10
N GLU A 554 -26.08 26.56 4.81
CA GLU A 554 -25.59 25.46 5.61
C GLU A 554 -24.09 25.56 5.79
N HIS A 555 -23.64 25.29 7.01
CA HIS A 555 -22.22 25.13 7.30
C HIS A 555 -21.76 23.72 6.88
N ARG A 556 -20.61 23.64 6.22
CA ARG A 556 -20.02 22.40 5.73
C ARG A 556 -18.59 22.27 6.20
N ILE A 557 -18.23 21.04 6.52
CA ILE A 557 -16.86 20.65 6.79
C ILE A 557 -16.53 19.41 5.98
N ILE A 558 -15.37 19.43 5.30
CA ILE A 558 -14.84 18.33 4.51
C ILE A 558 -13.40 18.06 4.97
N GLY A 559 -13.08 16.78 5.23
CA GLY A 559 -11.70 16.36 5.48
C GLY A 559 -10.80 16.53 4.24
N LEU A 560 -9.56 16.95 4.43
CA LEU A 560 -8.57 17.08 3.36
C LEU A 560 -7.96 15.71 3.00
N CYS A 561 -8.61 14.93 2.12
CA CYS A 561 -8.21 13.55 1.89
C CYS A 561 -7.06 13.34 0.87
N SER A 562 -6.29 12.27 1.14
CA SER A 562 -5.31 11.52 0.31
C SER A 562 -3.90 12.10 0.09
N SER A 563 -3.63 13.38 0.34
CA SER A 563 -2.30 13.96 0.04
C SER A 563 -1.79 14.98 1.07
N ALA A 564 -2.37 14.97 2.26
CA ALA A 564 -1.83 15.67 3.41
C ALA A 564 -0.93 14.72 4.23
N PRO A 565 0.19 15.22 4.79
CA PRO A 565 0.65 16.62 4.73
C PRO A 565 1.30 16.96 3.38
N GLY A 566 1.21 18.23 2.95
CA GLY A 566 1.79 18.67 1.68
C GLY A 566 1.37 20.08 1.27
N ILE A 567 1.79 20.56 0.10
CA ILE A 567 1.30 21.83 -0.45
C ILE A 567 -0.16 21.63 -0.86
N LEU A 568 -1.07 22.37 -0.23
CA LEU A 568 -2.48 22.33 -0.61
C LEU A 568 -2.63 23.01 -1.97
N PRO A 569 -3.32 22.37 -2.94
CA PRO A 569 -3.32 22.83 -4.31
C PRO A 569 -4.42 23.90 -4.53
N ARG A 570 -4.86 24.09 -5.77
CA ARG A 570 -5.91 25.07 -6.07
C ARG A 570 -7.26 24.55 -5.60
N HIS A 571 -8.22 25.44 -5.42
CA HIS A 571 -9.55 25.12 -4.90
C HIS A 571 -10.64 25.57 -5.84
N GLY A 572 -11.69 24.77 -5.98
CA GLY A 572 -12.79 25.11 -6.88
C GLY A 572 -14.05 24.29 -6.69
N LEU A 573 -15.11 24.74 -7.36
CA LEU A 573 -16.34 23.99 -7.53
C LEU A 573 -16.27 23.12 -8.78
N VAL A 574 -16.59 21.86 -8.66
CA VAL A 574 -16.67 20.88 -9.74
C VAL A 574 -18.13 20.65 -10.08
N PHE A 575 -18.53 20.88 -11.33
CA PHE A 575 -19.84 20.56 -11.87
C PHE A 575 -19.75 19.35 -12.79
N LYS A 576 -20.70 18.42 -12.67
CA LYS A 576 -20.78 17.19 -13.46
C LYS A 576 -21.86 17.29 -14.52
N GLY A 577 -21.59 16.66 -15.66
CA GLY A 577 -22.61 16.36 -16.67
C GLY A 577 -23.62 15.32 -16.18
N GLY A 578 -24.55 14.95 -17.06
CA GLY A 578 -25.55 13.90 -16.85
C GLY A 578 -26.94 14.42 -16.48
N LYS A 579 -27.03 15.48 -15.66
CA LYS A 579 -28.31 16.14 -15.36
C LYS A 579 -28.31 17.57 -15.93
N PRO A 580 -29.02 17.80 -17.06
CA PRO A 580 -29.07 19.13 -17.66
C PRO A 580 -29.91 20.10 -16.85
N GLY A 581 -29.54 21.37 -16.92
CA GLY A 581 -30.18 22.47 -16.20
C GLY A 581 -29.17 23.39 -15.53
N THR A 582 -29.68 24.39 -14.82
CA THR A 582 -28.84 25.43 -14.20
C THR A 582 -28.50 25.09 -12.76
N TYR A 583 -27.21 25.17 -12.47
CA TYR A 583 -26.63 25.13 -11.14
C TYR A 583 -26.28 26.56 -10.75
N LYS A 584 -26.76 27.05 -9.60
CA LYS A 584 -26.50 28.38 -9.05
C LYS A 584 -26.28 28.22 -7.55
N VAL A 585 -25.04 28.45 -7.15
CA VAL A 585 -24.52 28.11 -5.82
C VAL A 585 -23.87 29.35 -5.23
N TYR A 586 -24.09 29.56 -3.94
CA TYR A 586 -23.47 30.62 -3.16
C TYR A 586 -22.49 30.00 -2.17
N LEU A 587 -21.31 30.59 -2.04
CA LEU A 587 -20.26 30.17 -1.11
C LEU A 587 -19.76 31.35 -0.29
N ASP A 588 -19.51 31.11 0.99
CA ASP A 588 -18.83 32.05 1.87
C ASP A 588 -17.99 31.31 2.93
N ASN A 589 -17.19 32.05 3.70
CA ASN A 589 -16.40 31.53 4.83
C ASN A 589 -15.48 30.35 4.48
N LEU A 590 -15.01 30.27 3.24
CA LEU A 590 -14.17 29.18 2.77
C LEU A 590 -12.75 29.28 3.34
N ARG A 591 -12.40 28.36 4.24
CA ARG A 591 -11.13 28.37 4.96
C ARG A 591 -10.66 26.98 5.36
N ILE A 592 -9.36 26.90 5.61
CA ILE A 592 -8.75 25.77 6.31
C ILE A 592 -8.88 26.04 7.79
N ARG A 593 -9.27 25.04 8.56
CA ARG A 593 -9.15 25.04 10.02
C ARG A 593 -8.06 24.05 10.43
N HIS A 594 -7.16 24.55 11.27
CA HIS A 594 -6.03 23.80 11.81
C HIS A 594 -6.41 23.14 13.15
N VAL A 595 -5.62 22.15 13.55
CA VAL A 595 -5.81 21.40 14.81
C VAL A 595 -5.78 22.30 16.06
N ASP A 596 -4.98 23.37 16.02
CA ASP A 596 -4.88 24.35 17.12
C ASP A 596 -6.08 25.31 17.18
N GLY A 597 -7.07 25.14 16.30
CA GLY A 597 -8.26 25.97 16.18
C GLY A 597 -8.07 27.24 15.35
N SER A 598 -6.84 27.55 14.93
CA SER A 598 -6.58 28.66 14.01
C SER A 598 -7.17 28.37 12.63
N THR A 599 -7.43 29.43 11.86
CA THR A 599 -7.99 29.29 10.51
C THR A 599 -7.16 30.07 9.51
N THR A 600 -6.93 29.47 8.34
CA THR A 600 -6.35 30.17 7.20
C THR A 600 -7.39 30.36 6.10
N PRO A 601 -7.72 31.61 5.74
CA PRO A 601 -8.73 31.88 4.71
C PRO A 601 -8.26 31.43 3.32
N ILE A 602 -9.09 30.64 2.63
CA ILE A 602 -8.88 30.27 1.22
C ILE A 602 -9.54 31.32 0.33
N TRP A 603 -10.80 31.67 0.63
CA TRP A 603 -11.52 32.77 0.01
C TRP A 603 -12.27 33.57 1.08
N THR A 604 -12.26 34.89 0.92
CA THR A 604 -12.95 35.84 1.80
C THR A 604 -13.56 36.95 0.96
N HIS A 605 -14.61 37.58 1.48
CA HIS A 605 -15.26 38.77 0.95
C HIS A 605 -14.31 39.75 0.22
N GLY A 606 -14.76 40.28 -0.92
CA GLY A 606 -14.03 41.29 -1.70
C GLY A 606 -12.79 40.81 -2.46
N LYS A 607 -12.46 39.51 -2.43
CA LYS A 607 -11.40 38.94 -3.27
C LYS A 607 -11.95 38.51 -4.62
N ASP A 608 -11.48 39.18 -5.68
CA ASP A 608 -11.71 38.77 -7.06
C ASP A 608 -11.25 37.32 -7.24
N THR A 609 -12.21 36.40 -7.42
CA THR A 609 -11.90 35.08 -7.97
C THR A 609 -11.36 35.34 -9.36
N ARG A 610 -10.08 34.99 -9.61
CA ARG A 610 -9.50 35.14 -10.93
C ARG A 610 -10.40 34.40 -11.92
N SER A 611 -11.18 35.15 -12.69
CA SER A 611 -11.75 34.71 -13.95
C SER A 611 -10.60 34.58 -14.94
N ALA A 612 -9.68 33.66 -14.68
CA ALA A 612 -8.91 33.10 -15.77
C ALA A 612 -9.97 32.70 -16.80
N ARG A 613 -9.91 33.28 -18.00
CA ARG A 613 -10.90 33.13 -19.07
C ARG A 613 -11.15 31.64 -19.34
N PHE A 614 -12.07 31.03 -18.61
CA PHE A 614 -12.60 29.71 -18.90
C PHE A 614 -13.88 29.99 -19.66
N GLU A 615 -13.76 29.91 -20.98
CA GLU A 615 -14.91 30.08 -21.86
C GLU A 615 -15.86 28.90 -21.63
N ALA A 616 -17.14 29.23 -21.44
CA ALA A 616 -18.22 28.28 -21.54
C ALA A 616 -17.99 27.39 -22.78
N ASN A 617 -18.16 26.09 -22.62
CA ASN A 617 -18.05 25.16 -23.74
C ASN A 617 -19.44 24.63 -24.12
N GLU A 618 -19.52 23.80 -25.16
CA GLU A 618 -20.81 23.28 -25.64
C GLU A 618 -21.58 22.48 -24.57
N LEU A 619 -20.88 21.90 -23.59
CA LEU A 619 -21.44 21.07 -22.52
C LEU A 619 -21.78 21.86 -21.25
N PHE A 620 -21.07 22.96 -20.99
CA PHE A 620 -21.21 23.81 -19.80
C PHE A 620 -21.30 25.29 -20.21
N LYS A 621 -22.53 25.80 -20.25
CA LYS A 621 -22.92 27.10 -20.77
C LYS A 621 -23.17 28.11 -19.66
N ASP A 622 -23.23 29.40 -20.02
CA ASP A 622 -23.66 30.50 -19.15
C ASP A 622 -22.91 30.58 -17.81
N LEU A 623 -21.61 30.24 -17.80
CA LEU A 623 -20.79 30.32 -16.61
C LEU A 623 -20.72 31.76 -16.11
N LYS A 624 -21.17 31.99 -14.88
CA LYS A 624 -21.05 33.25 -14.15
C LYS A 624 -20.35 33.00 -12.83
N VAL A 625 -19.35 33.82 -12.53
CA VAL A 625 -18.65 33.85 -11.24
C VAL A 625 -18.58 35.31 -10.83
N ARG A 626 -19.26 35.68 -9.75
CA ARG A 626 -19.33 37.06 -9.28
C ARG A 626 -19.57 37.13 -7.78
N THR A 627 -19.31 38.29 -7.18
CA THR A 627 -19.78 38.58 -5.83
C THR A 627 -21.20 39.15 -5.85
N VAL A 628 -22.00 38.80 -4.86
CA VAL A 628 -23.35 39.35 -4.63
C VAL A 628 -23.55 39.61 -3.14
N ASP A 629 -24.35 40.60 -2.79
CA ASP A 629 -24.71 40.83 -1.39
C ASP A 629 -25.47 39.60 -0.85
N VAL A 630 -25.14 39.17 0.37
CA VAL A 630 -25.81 38.04 1.04
C VAL A 630 -27.32 38.23 1.12
N ALA A 631 -27.80 39.47 1.18
CA ALA A 631 -29.22 39.80 1.17
C ALA A 631 -29.91 39.50 -0.18
N GLU A 632 -29.17 39.27 -1.26
CA GLU A 632 -29.71 38.83 -2.56
C GLU A 632 -29.86 37.31 -2.66
N VAL A 633 -29.31 36.55 -1.70
CA VAL A 633 -29.36 35.08 -1.73
C VAL A 633 -30.78 34.60 -1.42
N GLY A 634 -31.39 33.91 -2.39
CA GLY A 634 -32.74 33.34 -2.26
C GLY A 634 -33.89 34.31 -2.59
N LYS A 635 -33.58 35.56 -2.97
CA LYS A 635 -34.51 36.46 -3.68
C LYS A 635 -34.55 36.11 -5.17
#